data_AF-A0A3M2MBB6-F1
#
_entry.id   AF-A0A3M2MBB6-F1
#
_cell.length_a   1.000
_cell.length_b   1.000
_cell.length_c   1.000
_cell.angle_alpha   90.00
_cell.angle_beta   90.00
_cell.angle_gamma   90.00
#
_symmetry.space_group_name_H-M   'P 1'
#
loop_
_entity.id
_entity.type
_entity.pdbx_description
1 polymer ?
#
loop_
_entity_poly.entity_id
_entity_poly.type
_entity_poly.pdbx_seq_one_letter_code
_entity_poly.pdbx_strand_id
1 'polypeptide(L)'
;MVMDEQANSGASDAGDAPGIFVGGNAYGHVVCGDHNIVFNADGGSIVNVATPRPEVVRRERIRLQPRRQNAPLGRDEDLAALRKAVRSSDIVQLYGPSGVGTSTLLRQFAGAEPAVGAGVVYLDARGREVTDLAQEIFEACYRSDVPYAPAANELRRLMVGVDVTVCLDNADLTGEHIQALADYAPAASFVLASHERTLQGLDGTAIAVDGLCESAAMALLSRELPELQDDERAAASKLWSATGGRPLLLLRAAAFARNSGSASHLPRPGDVPDLVPLLLDQCGTTAEAVLKLLATLDATLTPADIGALTGADKALCEELARLGLLIADERGYRCAADAVAAVSNKWNKPFPIDRVCGHYIDWTARPTTEPEQVAARSAALEQAVELAHAAGHDALAVRLARAAAPKLAASRHTDAWARMLGLGWQAAHSAGDKRAEAYFLHEEGVRSLVRGRYVVGALLLAEAIHLWRKLQDAHSVGAAQHANQLLPNMATSPIPAHGAPLTPASHMANLAPVHHTAVIVTPPPLPPTPVPPSTTPSLPHSAVPGTGARSPGAGSNAPGASGKAGGAAGKAATSAPHAATPVVSSAATSTASSAAGAAAGSAAVAKFIAIAAVLIGVVFGPKILDAITKELNQPSPNDLSGVWVTPAGTVKITSQGSGSYGLDECGTTLTFSGGAGTFEGTVPIHNLSEGSCGSRIGTARLTITISSDGRSATVEEGTPILDGGSLSRASCSVCGSWTRPS
;
A
#
# COMPACT_ATOMS: atom_id res chain seq x y z
N MET A 1 -22.34 9.56 47.12
CA MET A 1 -22.26 8.52 48.17
C MET A 1 -21.24 7.52 47.68
N VAL A 2 -20.04 7.60 48.26
CA VAL A 2 -18.86 6.77 48.00
C VAL A 2 -19.14 5.35 48.48
N MET A 3 -18.62 4.34 47.77
CA MET A 3 -18.15 3.02 48.25
C MET A 3 -18.01 2.10 47.04
N ASP A 4 -17.01 1.24 46.89
CA ASP A 4 -15.66 1.19 47.42
C ASP A 4 -14.90 0.21 46.52
N GLU A 5 -13.61 0.42 46.41
CA GLU A 5 -12.64 -0.31 45.61
C GLU A 5 -12.22 -1.58 46.37
N GLN A 6 -12.24 -2.76 45.73
CA GLN A 6 -11.44 -3.89 46.20
C GLN A 6 -10.70 -4.56 45.06
N ALA A 7 -9.39 -4.30 45.08
CA ALA A 7 -8.34 -5.02 44.39
C ALA A 7 -8.34 -6.51 44.75
N ASN A 8 -8.20 -7.37 43.74
CA ASN A 8 -7.86 -8.77 43.92
C ASN A 8 -6.45 -9.01 43.38
N SER A 9 -5.48 -9.00 44.29
CA SER A 9 -4.10 -9.43 44.10
C SER A 9 -4.02 -10.95 44.22
N GLY A 10 -3.94 -11.64 43.08
CA GLY A 10 -3.59 -13.05 43.01
C GLY A 10 -2.21 -13.21 42.36
N ALA A 11 -1.17 -13.23 43.16
CA ALA A 11 0.17 -13.63 42.73
C ALA A 11 0.13 -15.11 42.32
N SER A 12 0.48 -15.39 41.06
CA SER A 12 0.82 -16.73 40.60
C SER A 12 2.29 -16.72 40.17
N ASP A 13 3.00 -17.66 40.78
CA ASP A 13 4.40 -18.02 40.64
C ASP A 13 4.69 -18.38 39.17
N ALA A 14 5.44 -17.54 38.46
CA ALA A 14 5.90 -17.79 37.11
C ALA A 14 7.43 -17.63 37.09
N GLY A 15 8.11 -18.76 36.89
CA GLY A 15 9.56 -18.84 36.77
C GLY A 15 10.10 -18.02 35.61
N ASP A 16 11.37 -17.63 35.75
CA ASP A 16 12.21 -16.91 34.79
C ASP A 16 11.90 -17.23 33.32
N ALA A 17 11.16 -16.32 32.68
CA ALA A 17 11.13 -16.14 31.23
C ALA A 17 11.77 -14.78 30.94
N PRO A 18 12.59 -14.64 29.88
CA PRO A 18 13.29 -13.39 29.59
C PRO A 18 12.28 -12.25 29.42
N GLY A 19 12.27 -11.35 30.39
CA GLY A 19 11.31 -10.24 30.46
C GLY A 19 11.55 -9.25 29.33
N ILE A 20 10.66 -9.26 28.34
CA ILE A 20 10.58 -8.18 27.34
C ILE A 20 9.98 -6.96 28.05
N PHE A 21 10.83 -6.03 28.48
CA PHE A 21 10.36 -4.76 29.02
C PHE A 21 9.91 -3.85 27.87
N VAL A 22 8.59 -3.68 27.75
CA VAL A 22 7.96 -2.80 26.78
C VAL A 22 7.81 -1.40 27.40
N GLY A 23 8.71 -0.50 27.06
CA GLY A 23 8.55 0.93 27.35
C GLY A 23 7.83 1.62 26.20
N GLY A 24 6.62 2.13 26.43
CA GLY A 24 5.83 2.92 25.46
C GLY A 24 4.50 2.28 25.06
N ASN A 25 3.73 2.97 24.23
CA ASN A 25 2.52 2.42 23.59
C ASN A 25 2.93 1.37 22.54
N ALA A 26 3.18 0.14 22.96
CA ALA A 26 3.42 -0.95 22.02
C ALA A 26 2.10 -1.41 21.39
N TYR A 27 2.11 -1.51 20.07
CA TYR A 27 0.93 -1.91 19.28
C TYR A 27 0.88 -3.42 19.03
N GLY A 28 1.79 -4.18 19.65
CA GLY A 28 1.91 -5.63 19.52
C GLY A 28 3.30 -6.06 19.02
N HIS A 29 3.42 -7.36 18.72
CA HIS A 29 4.61 -7.93 18.11
C HIS A 29 4.23 -8.82 16.92
N VAL A 30 5.11 -8.91 15.94
CA VAL A 30 4.99 -9.81 14.79
C VAL A 30 6.31 -10.50 14.55
N VAL A 31 6.28 -11.80 14.29
CA VAL A 31 7.44 -12.53 13.80
C VAL A 31 7.45 -12.48 12.27
N CYS A 32 8.48 -11.84 11.70
CA CYS A 32 8.73 -11.75 10.26
C CYS A 32 9.97 -12.59 9.91
N GLY A 33 9.75 -13.76 9.29
CA GLY A 33 10.79 -14.75 9.05
C GLY A 33 11.47 -15.14 10.37
N ASP A 34 12.75 -14.82 10.51
CA ASP A 34 13.56 -15.16 11.68
C ASP A 34 13.67 -14.01 12.70
N HIS A 35 12.85 -12.96 12.57
CA HIS A 35 12.90 -11.76 13.40
C HIS A 35 11.58 -11.48 14.12
N ASN A 36 11.62 -11.19 15.41
CA ASN A 36 10.49 -10.66 16.17
C ASN A 36 10.56 -9.12 16.21
N ILE A 37 9.51 -8.46 15.74
CA ILE A 37 9.41 -7.00 15.72
C ILE A 37 8.38 -6.57 16.75
N VAL A 38 8.76 -5.67 17.66
CA VAL A 38 7.88 -5.00 18.62
C VAL A 38 7.68 -3.56 18.15
N PHE A 39 6.44 -3.20 17.83
CA PHE A 39 6.13 -1.91 17.21
C PHE A 39 5.86 -0.82 18.26
N ASN A 40 6.66 0.24 18.27
CA ASN A 40 6.47 1.40 19.15
C ASN A 40 6.24 2.67 18.32
N ALA A 41 5.15 3.39 18.60
CA ALA A 41 4.92 4.66 17.91
C ALA A 41 5.97 5.71 18.26
N ASP A 42 6.38 5.86 19.53
CA ASP A 42 7.11 7.06 19.95
C ASP A 42 8.62 7.06 19.69
N GLY A 43 9.25 5.87 19.65
CA GLY A 43 10.71 5.68 19.52
C GLY A 43 11.16 4.77 18.38
N GLY A 44 10.21 4.27 17.57
CA GLY A 44 10.49 3.30 16.51
C GLY A 44 10.47 1.84 16.98
N SER A 45 10.28 0.95 16.03
CA SER A 45 10.16 -0.49 16.25
C SER A 45 11.48 -1.10 16.71
N ILE A 46 11.40 -2.04 17.63
CA ILE A 46 12.54 -2.83 18.11
C ILE A 46 12.48 -4.19 17.44
N VAL A 47 13.60 -4.65 16.89
CA VAL A 47 13.72 -5.94 16.20
C VAL A 47 14.67 -6.84 16.96
N ASN A 48 14.31 -8.11 17.14
CA ASN A 48 15.11 -9.14 17.77
C ASN A 48 15.12 -10.40 16.91
N VAL A 49 16.07 -11.30 17.13
CA VAL A 49 16.01 -12.64 16.53
C VAL A 49 14.89 -13.43 17.21
N ALA A 50 14.03 -14.08 16.42
CA ALA A 50 12.95 -14.92 16.94
C ALA A 50 13.47 -16.34 17.22
N THR A 51 13.47 -16.74 18.49
CA THR A 51 13.82 -18.12 18.91
C THR A 51 12.90 -18.60 20.03
N PRO A 52 12.19 -19.74 19.89
CA PRO A 52 12.12 -20.60 18.70
C PRO A 52 11.31 -19.96 17.55
N ARG A 53 11.40 -20.54 16.35
CA ARG A 53 10.57 -20.16 15.20
C ARG A 53 9.09 -20.49 15.50
N PRO A 54 8.12 -19.64 15.09
CA PRO A 54 6.70 -19.94 15.23
C PRO A 54 6.31 -21.27 14.58
N GLU A 55 5.42 -22.01 15.24
CA GLU A 55 4.87 -23.25 14.70
C GLU A 55 3.64 -22.94 13.85
N VAL A 56 3.65 -23.40 12.60
CA VAL A 56 2.52 -23.21 11.67
C VAL A 56 1.77 -24.51 11.46
N VAL A 57 0.46 -24.47 11.69
CA VAL A 57 -0.44 -25.62 11.56
C VAL A 57 -1.38 -25.38 10.39
N ARG A 58 -1.38 -26.30 9.41
CA ARG A 58 -2.31 -26.24 8.28
C ARG A 58 -3.75 -26.39 8.78
N ARG A 59 -4.66 -25.56 8.29
CA ARG A 59 -6.08 -25.66 8.61
C ARG A 59 -6.69 -26.87 7.88
N GLU A 60 -7.50 -27.64 8.60
CA GLU A 60 -8.24 -28.77 8.03
C GLU A 60 -9.31 -28.33 7.02
N ARG A 61 -9.89 -27.13 7.22
CA ARG A 61 -10.90 -26.55 6.33
C ARG A 61 -10.52 -25.12 6.00
N ILE A 62 -10.22 -24.88 4.73
CA ILE A 62 -9.87 -23.56 4.21
C ILE A 62 -11.13 -22.97 3.58
N ARG A 63 -11.75 -22.01 4.26
CA ARG A 63 -12.94 -21.32 3.76
C ARG A 63 -12.92 -19.85 4.13
N LEU A 64 -12.59 -19.02 3.15
CA LEU A 64 -12.85 -17.60 3.17
C LEU A 64 -13.87 -17.34 2.07
N GLN A 65 -15.16 -17.34 2.43
CA GLN A 65 -16.26 -17.26 1.46
C GLN A 65 -16.67 -15.81 1.22
N PRO A 66 -17.11 -15.48 -0.01
CA PRO A 66 -17.72 -14.19 -0.27
C PRO A 66 -19.05 -14.05 0.45
N ARG A 67 -19.52 -12.81 0.55
CA ARG A 67 -20.85 -12.44 0.98
C ARG A 67 -21.86 -13.12 0.05
N ARG A 68 -22.82 -13.82 0.66
CA ARG A 68 -23.90 -14.47 -0.09
C ARG A 68 -24.68 -13.44 -0.91
N GLN A 69 -24.86 -13.75 -2.18
CA GLN A 69 -25.70 -13.01 -3.11
C GLN A 69 -26.81 -13.91 -3.65
N ASN A 70 -27.84 -13.30 -4.21
CA ASN A 70 -28.87 -14.03 -4.94
C ASN A 70 -28.26 -14.66 -6.20
N ALA A 71 -28.82 -15.79 -6.63
CA ALA A 71 -28.38 -16.44 -7.86
C ALA A 71 -28.47 -15.46 -9.06
N PRO A 72 -27.41 -15.38 -9.89
CA PRO A 72 -27.41 -14.52 -11.05
C PRO A 72 -28.41 -15.01 -12.11
N LEU A 73 -29.18 -14.09 -12.70
CA LEU A 73 -30.16 -14.40 -13.74
C LEU A 73 -29.48 -14.61 -15.10
N GLY A 74 -29.82 -15.68 -15.81
CA GLY A 74 -29.36 -15.92 -17.18
C GLY A 74 -27.86 -16.15 -17.33
N ARG A 75 -27.21 -16.65 -16.28
CA ARG A 75 -25.75 -16.82 -16.20
C ARG A 75 -25.32 -18.30 -16.08
N ASP A 76 -26.23 -19.23 -16.37
CA ASP A 76 -25.96 -20.66 -16.21
C ASP A 76 -24.90 -21.17 -17.18
N GLU A 77 -24.90 -20.67 -18.43
CA GLU A 77 -23.89 -21.00 -19.44
C GLU A 77 -22.51 -20.45 -19.05
N ASP A 78 -22.43 -19.20 -18.59
CA ASP A 78 -21.19 -18.57 -18.11
C ASP A 78 -20.61 -19.35 -16.92
N LEU A 79 -21.46 -19.75 -15.96
CA LEU A 79 -21.04 -20.56 -14.81
C LEU A 79 -20.60 -21.97 -15.24
N ALA A 80 -21.25 -22.57 -16.24
CA ALA A 80 -20.85 -23.87 -16.79
C ALA A 80 -19.49 -23.77 -17.51
N ALA A 81 -19.26 -22.70 -18.28
CA ALA A 81 -18.01 -22.42 -18.95
C ALA A 81 -16.87 -22.19 -17.94
N LEU A 82 -17.13 -21.41 -16.89
CA LEU A 82 -16.18 -21.17 -15.80
C LEU A 82 -15.78 -22.47 -15.10
N ARG A 83 -16.76 -23.31 -14.71
CA ARG A 83 -16.49 -24.60 -14.08
C ARG A 83 -15.68 -25.53 -14.98
N LYS A 84 -15.95 -25.51 -16.28
CA LYS A 84 -15.19 -26.29 -17.26
C LYS A 84 -13.75 -25.79 -17.33
N ALA A 85 -13.55 -24.48 -17.41
CA ALA A 85 -12.23 -23.86 -17.49
C ALA A 85 -11.36 -24.16 -16.26
N VAL A 86 -11.93 -24.07 -15.05
CA VAL A 86 -11.21 -24.35 -13.80
C VAL A 86 -10.75 -25.81 -13.71
N ARG A 87 -11.47 -26.75 -14.33
CA ARG A 87 -11.04 -28.16 -14.39
C ARG A 87 -9.92 -28.41 -15.40
N SER A 88 -9.67 -27.47 -16.30
CA SER A 88 -8.73 -27.63 -17.43
C SER A 88 -7.53 -26.68 -17.37
N SER A 89 -7.50 -25.73 -16.44
CA SER A 89 -6.47 -24.70 -16.35
C SER A 89 -6.30 -24.24 -14.91
N ASP A 90 -5.04 -24.05 -14.50
CA ASP A 90 -4.73 -23.55 -13.16
C ASP A 90 -5.04 -22.06 -13.00
N ILE A 91 -5.04 -21.30 -14.10
CA ILE A 91 -5.37 -19.87 -14.10
C ILE A 91 -6.55 -19.63 -15.04
N VAL A 92 -7.63 -19.05 -14.50
CA VAL A 92 -8.83 -18.67 -15.24
C VAL A 92 -9.17 -17.21 -14.98
N GLN A 93 -9.38 -16.43 -16.04
CA GLN A 93 -9.75 -15.02 -15.94
C GLN A 93 -11.15 -14.78 -16.54
N LEU A 94 -12.08 -14.29 -15.73
CA LEU A 94 -13.31 -13.65 -16.18
C LEU A 94 -13.00 -12.18 -16.46
N TYR A 95 -13.32 -11.70 -17.66
CA TYR A 95 -13.15 -10.29 -18.00
C TYR A 95 -14.38 -9.71 -18.69
N GLY A 96 -14.63 -8.41 -18.47
CA GLY A 96 -15.70 -7.69 -19.14
C GLY A 96 -15.89 -6.28 -18.60
N PRO A 97 -16.67 -5.44 -19.30
CA PRO A 97 -16.83 -4.05 -18.93
C PRO A 97 -17.47 -3.90 -17.53
N SER A 98 -17.19 -2.78 -16.87
CA SER A 98 -17.72 -2.52 -15.52
C SER A 98 -19.24 -2.69 -15.46
N GLY A 99 -19.73 -3.38 -14.43
CA GLY A 99 -21.16 -3.63 -14.24
C GLY A 99 -21.78 -4.71 -15.14
N VAL A 100 -20.97 -5.49 -15.87
CA VAL A 100 -21.47 -6.66 -16.63
C VAL A 100 -21.82 -7.86 -15.74
N GLY A 101 -21.19 -7.96 -14.56
CA GLY A 101 -21.48 -8.99 -13.55
C GLY A 101 -20.37 -10.03 -13.32
N THR A 102 -19.12 -9.74 -13.69
CA THR A 102 -17.95 -10.60 -13.42
C THR A 102 -17.81 -10.96 -11.94
N SER A 103 -17.90 -9.96 -11.04
CA SER A 103 -17.87 -10.20 -9.58
C SER A 103 -19.03 -11.06 -9.09
N THR A 104 -20.24 -10.90 -9.65
CA THR A 104 -21.40 -11.73 -9.29
C THR A 104 -21.20 -13.19 -9.70
N LEU A 105 -20.66 -13.43 -10.89
CA LEU A 105 -20.29 -14.77 -11.35
C LEU A 105 -19.23 -15.42 -10.45
N LEU A 106 -18.18 -14.67 -10.12
CA LEU A 106 -17.10 -15.15 -9.25
C LEU A 106 -17.60 -15.49 -7.84
N ARG A 107 -18.46 -14.63 -7.26
CA ARG A 107 -19.07 -14.88 -5.94
C ARG A 107 -19.99 -16.11 -5.95
N GLN A 108 -20.79 -16.27 -7.00
CA GLN A 108 -21.65 -17.45 -7.15
C GLN A 108 -20.83 -18.73 -7.28
N PHE A 109 -19.73 -18.70 -8.05
CA PHE A 109 -18.80 -19.82 -8.17
C PHE A 109 -18.15 -20.17 -6.82
N ALA A 110 -17.56 -19.18 -6.15
CA ALA A 110 -16.90 -19.37 -4.86
C ALA A 110 -17.85 -19.81 -3.72
N GLY A 111 -19.13 -19.44 -3.79
CA GLY A 111 -20.15 -19.80 -2.81
C GLY A 111 -20.79 -21.18 -3.02
N ALA A 112 -20.89 -21.65 -4.27
CA ALA A 112 -21.63 -22.86 -4.63
C ALA A 112 -20.77 -24.13 -4.66
N GLU A 113 -19.46 -24.03 -4.90
CA GLU A 113 -18.61 -25.21 -5.06
C GLU A 113 -18.25 -25.87 -3.71
N PRO A 114 -18.45 -27.19 -3.54
CA PRO A 114 -17.66 -27.94 -2.60
C PRO A 114 -16.23 -27.94 -3.14
N ALA A 115 -15.38 -27.09 -2.57
CA ALA A 115 -14.00 -26.84 -2.99
C ALA A 115 -13.35 -28.05 -3.70
N VAL A 116 -12.97 -27.87 -4.97
CA VAL A 116 -11.95 -28.73 -5.56
C VAL A 116 -10.68 -28.50 -4.74
N GLY A 117 -10.05 -29.57 -4.26
CA GLY A 117 -8.92 -29.47 -3.33
C GLY A 117 -9.31 -29.23 -1.86
N ALA A 118 -8.49 -28.46 -1.15
CA ALA A 118 -8.58 -28.25 0.30
C ALA A 118 -9.54 -27.11 0.73
N GLY A 119 -9.99 -26.28 -0.21
CA GLY A 119 -10.82 -25.12 0.12
C GLY A 119 -10.97 -24.05 -0.97
N VAL A 120 -11.77 -23.03 -0.65
CA VAL A 120 -11.92 -21.81 -1.46
C VAL A 120 -11.51 -20.60 -0.63
N VAL A 121 -10.69 -19.73 -1.21
CA VAL A 121 -10.24 -18.46 -0.63
C VAL A 121 -10.68 -17.33 -1.54
N TYR A 122 -11.64 -16.53 -1.11
CA TYR A 122 -12.13 -15.36 -1.83
C TYR A 122 -11.50 -14.09 -1.28
N LEU A 123 -10.84 -13.30 -2.14
CA LEU A 123 -10.19 -12.04 -1.81
C LEU A 123 -10.58 -10.95 -2.81
N ASP A 124 -10.66 -9.71 -2.34
CA ASP A 124 -10.64 -8.53 -3.22
C ASP A 124 -9.17 -8.14 -3.45
N ALA A 125 -8.77 -7.99 -4.71
CA ALA A 125 -7.42 -7.62 -5.12
C ALA A 125 -7.26 -6.12 -5.44
N ARG A 126 -8.33 -5.31 -5.36
CA ARG A 126 -8.29 -3.88 -5.72
C ARG A 126 -7.24 -3.11 -4.90
N GLY A 127 -6.28 -2.50 -5.59
CA GLY A 127 -5.23 -1.68 -4.96
C GLY A 127 -4.27 -2.46 -4.06
N ARG A 128 -4.20 -3.80 -4.24
CA ARG A 128 -3.38 -4.67 -3.42
C ARG A 128 -2.17 -5.20 -4.18
N GLU A 129 -1.09 -5.35 -3.44
CA GLU A 129 0.16 -5.88 -3.95
C GLU A 129 0.24 -7.40 -3.82
N VAL A 130 1.09 -8.00 -4.65
CA VAL A 130 1.26 -9.45 -4.73
C VAL A 130 1.67 -10.06 -3.39
N THR A 131 2.53 -9.39 -2.61
CA THR A 131 3.04 -10.01 -1.37
C THR A 131 2.03 -9.96 -0.23
N ASP A 132 1.23 -8.90 -0.14
CA ASP A 132 0.10 -8.84 0.78
C ASP A 132 -1.01 -9.86 0.41
N LEU A 133 -1.26 -10.08 -0.89
CA LEU A 133 -2.19 -11.13 -1.36
C LEU A 133 -1.67 -12.53 -1.01
N ALA A 134 -0.38 -12.79 -1.24
CA ALA A 134 0.24 -14.07 -0.88
C ALA A 134 0.20 -14.33 0.64
N GLN A 135 0.43 -13.30 1.45
CA GLN A 135 0.32 -13.37 2.90
C GLN A 135 -1.13 -13.71 3.34
N GLU A 136 -2.15 -13.09 2.75
CA GLU A 136 -3.54 -13.43 3.07
C GLU A 136 -3.94 -14.85 2.64
N ILE A 137 -3.46 -15.32 1.48
CA ILE A 137 -3.66 -16.72 1.06
C ILE A 137 -3.02 -17.66 2.09
N PHE A 138 -1.80 -17.36 2.54
CA PHE A 138 -1.12 -18.13 3.57
C PHE A 138 -1.92 -18.15 4.88
N GLU A 139 -2.38 -17.00 5.37
CA GLU A 139 -3.18 -16.90 6.60
C GLU A 139 -4.54 -17.59 6.51
N ALA A 140 -5.11 -17.67 5.30
CA ALA A 140 -6.32 -18.44 5.04
C ALA A 140 -6.06 -19.95 5.11
N CYS A 141 -4.83 -20.41 4.79
CA CYS A 141 -4.44 -21.81 4.74
C CYS A 141 -3.85 -22.34 6.06
N TYR A 142 -3.20 -21.46 6.83
CA TYR A 142 -2.46 -21.82 8.05
C TYR A 142 -2.98 -21.09 9.28
N ARG A 143 -2.65 -21.63 10.45
CA ARG A 143 -2.72 -20.96 11.75
C ARG A 143 -1.33 -20.94 12.33
N SER A 144 -1.02 -19.87 13.05
CA SER A 144 0.18 -19.71 13.83
C SER A 144 -0.23 -19.35 15.25
N ASP A 145 0.58 -19.74 16.23
CA ASP A 145 0.41 -19.40 17.64
C ASP A 145 0.66 -17.91 17.92
N VAL A 146 1.57 -17.31 17.15
CA VAL A 146 1.85 -15.86 17.14
C VAL A 146 1.59 -15.25 15.76
N PRO A 147 1.36 -13.92 15.66
CA PRO A 147 1.32 -13.22 14.38
C PRO A 147 2.60 -13.47 13.56
N TYR A 148 2.48 -14.20 12.44
CA TYR A 148 3.62 -14.68 11.67
C TYR A 148 3.53 -14.31 10.19
N ALA A 149 4.59 -13.66 9.68
CA ALA A 149 4.81 -13.37 8.27
C ALA A 149 6.07 -14.15 7.80
N PRO A 150 5.92 -15.32 7.15
CA PRO A 150 7.04 -16.10 6.67
C PRO A 150 7.90 -15.31 5.67
N ALA A 151 9.20 -15.60 5.62
CA ALA A 151 10.04 -15.07 4.54
C ALA A 151 9.56 -15.60 3.18
N ALA A 152 9.76 -14.85 2.09
CA ALA A 152 9.20 -15.19 0.77
C ALA A 152 9.54 -16.62 0.29
N ASN A 153 10.77 -17.07 0.52
CA ASN A 153 11.24 -18.42 0.18
C ASN A 153 10.65 -19.52 1.09
N GLU A 154 10.29 -19.19 2.31
CA GLU A 154 9.61 -20.08 3.24
C GLU A 154 8.13 -20.16 2.92
N LEU A 155 7.47 -19.02 2.67
CA LEU A 155 6.06 -18.98 2.25
C LEU A 155 5.85 -19.89 1.04
N ARG A 156 6.70 -19.75 0.01
CA ARG A 156 6.70 -20.64 -1.17
C ARG A 156 6.81 -22.10 -0.78
N ARG A 157 7.75 -22.45 0.10
CA ARG A 157 7.99 -23.84 0.56
C ARG A 157 6.79 -24.41 1.30
N LEU A 158 6.16 -23.62 2.17
CA LEU A 158 4.96 -24.03 2.92
C LEU A 158 3.78 -24.26 1.98
N MET A 159 3.65 -23.44 0.93
CA MET A 159 2.51 -23.48 0.01
C MET A 159 2.61 -24.51 -1.13
N VAL A 160 3.77 -25.16 -1.36
CA VAL A 160 3.96 -26.12 -2.49
C VAL A 160 2.88 -27.22 -2.55
N GLY A 161 2.41 -27.72 -1.40
CA GLY A 161 1.44 -28.82 -1.31
C GLY A 161 0.01 -28.39 -0.99
N VAL A 162 -0.32 -27.11 -1.19
CA VAL A 162 -1.62 -26.53 -0.81
C VAL A 162 -2.49 -26.34 -2.05
N ASP A 163 -3.22 -27.39 -2.39
CA ASP A 163 -4.26 -27.37 -3.43
C ASP A 163 -5.49 -26.62 -2.91
N VAL A 164 -5.63 -25.35 -3.29
CA VAL A 164 -6.73 -24.45 -2.90
C VAL A 164 -7.18 -23.64 -4.11
N THR A 165 -8.49 -23.38 -4.22
CA THR A 165 -9.01 -22.46 -5.23
C THR A 165 -9.01 -21.03 -4.70
N VAL A 166 -8.22 -20.15 -5.30
CA VAL A 166 -8.12 -18.74 -4.95
C VAL A 166 -8.94 -17.90 -5.93
N CYS A 167 -10.01 -17.30 -5.43
CA CYS A 167 -10.88 -16.41 -6.19
C CYS A 167 -10.50 -14.95 -5.90
N LEU A 168 -10.05 -14.21 -6.92
CA LEU A 168 -9.63 -12.81 -6.80
C LEU A 168 -10.61 -11.91 -7.55
N ASP A 169 -11.39 -11.12 -6.80
CA ASP A 169 -12.28 -10.09 -7.34
C ASP A 169 -11.53 -8.78 -7.59
N ASN A 170 -12.00 -7.96 -8.53
CA ASN A 170 -11.37 -6.70 -8.96
C ASN A 170 -9.85 -6.82 -9.22
N ALA A 171 -9.44 -7.94 -9.83
CA ALA A 171 -8.05 -8.30 -10.06
C ALA A 171 -7.52 -7.73 -11.38
N ASP A 172 -7.41 -6.41 -11.46
CA ASP A 172 -6.78 -5.70 -12.59
C ASP A 172 -5.24 -5.78 -12.50
N LEU A 173 -4.73 -6.99 -12.26
CA LEU A 173 -3.30 -7.31 -12.14
C LEU A 173 -2.68 -7.51 -13.53
N THR A 174 -1.42 -7.09 -13.65
CA THR A 174 -0.62 -7.39 -14.84
C THR A 174 -0.34 -8.90 -14.93
N GLY A 175 -0.02 -9.39 -16.12
CA GLY A 175 0.35 -10.80 -16.30
C GLY A 175 1.54 -11.22 -15.41
N GLU A 176 2.52 -10.33 -15.24
CA GLU A 176 3.68 -10.55 -14.35
C GLU A 176 3.26 -10.68 -12.89
N HIS A 177 2.33 -9.83 -12.41
CA HIS A 177 1.82 -9.92 -11.04
C HIS A 177 1.03 -11.20 -10.79
N ILE A 178 0.23 -11.64 -11.77
CA ILE A 178 -0.52 -12.91 -11.71
C ILE A 178 0.46 -14.08 -11.60
N GLN A 179 1.49 -14.11 -12.45
CA GLN A 179 2.50 -15.16 -12.43
C GLN A 179 3.31 -15.15 -11.12
N ALA A 180 3.72 -13.98 -10.65
CA ALA A 180 4.41 -13.83 -9.37
C ALA A 180 3.56 -14.31 -8.18
N LEU A 181 2.24 -14.12 -8.23
CA LEU A 181 1.32 -14.63 -7.22
C LEU A 181 1.18 -16.16 -7.31
N ALA A 182 1.07 -16.71 -8.52
CA ALA A 182 1.02 -18.15 -8.74
C ALA A 182 2.29 -18.86 -8.26
N ASP A 183 3.47 -18.24 -8.40
CA ASP A 183 4.74 -18.75 -7.87
C ASP A 183 4.74 -18.90 -6.34
N TYR A 184 3.93 -18.12 -5.61
CA TYR A 184 3.78 -18.26 -4.15
C TYR A 184 2.92 -19.45 -3.75
N ALA A 185 2.00 -19.88 -4.61
CA ALA A 185 1.09 -21.00 -4.35
C ALA A 185 0.98 -21.89 -5.61
N PRO A 186 2.03 -22.66 -5.95
CA PRO A 186 2.13 -23.34 -7.25
C PRO A 186 1.14 -24.49 -7.43
N ALA A 187 0.54 -25.00 -6.35
CA ALA A 187 -0.52 -26.01 -6.40
C ALA A 187 -1.94 -25.41 -6.36
N ALA A 188 -2.08 -24.09 -6.24
CA ALA A 188 -3.38 -23.43 -6.18
C ALA A 188 -3.92 -23.14 -7.58
N SER A 189 -5.25 -23.24 -7.73
CA SER A 189 -5.94 -22.74 -8.92
C SER A 189 -6.45 -21.33 -8.69
N PHE A 190 -6.17 -20.41 -9.60
CA PHE A 190 -6.54 -19.00 -9.55
C PHE A 190 -7.71 -18.70 -10.47
N VAL A 191 -8.76 -18.08 -9.93
CA VAL A 191 -9.92 -17.59 -10.67
C VAL A 191 -10.03 -16.08 -10.46
N LEU A 192 -9.76 -15.30 -11.50
CA LEU A 192 -9.67 -13.85 -11.43
C LEU A 192 -10.89 -13.20 -12.10
N ALA A 193 -11.41 -12.11 -11.53
CA ALA A 193 -12.37 -11.23 -12.18
C ALA A 193 -11.74 -9.86 -12.40
N SER A 194 -11.66 -9.42 -13.67
CA SER A 194 -11.04 -8.15 -14.06
C SER A 194 -11.90 -7.37 -15.07
N HIS A 195 -11.55 -6.11 -15.30
CA HIS A 195 -12.20 -5.28 -16.31
C HIS A 195 -11.66 -5.55 -17.71
N GLU A 196 -10.35 -5.77 -17.80
CA GLU A 196 -9.63 -6.00 -19.05
C GLU A 196 -9.03 -7.41 -19.10
N ARG A 197 -8.74 -7.88 -20.31
CA ARG A 197 -8.07 -9.15 -20.53
C ARG A 197 -6.56 -8.98 -20.36
N THR A 198 -5.99 -9.62 -19.34
CA THR A 198 -4.55 -9.50 -19.01
C THR A 198 -3.75 -10.78 -19.23
N LEU A 199 -4.39 -11.94 -19.41
CA LEU A 199 -3.72 -13.22 -19.68
C LEU A 199 -3.18 -13.40 -21.12
N GLN A 200 -2.78 -12.34 -21.82
CA GLN A 200 -2.22 -12.49 -23.16
C GLN A 200 -0.81 -13.09 -23.09
N GLY A 201 -0.63 -14.31 -23.61
CA GLY A 201 0.68 -15.00 -23.63
C GLY A 201 1.05 -15.75 -22.35
N LEU A 202 0.11 -15.88 -21.41
CA LEU A 202 0.24 -16.72 -20.22
C LEU A 202 -0.55 -18.02 -20.39
N ASP A 203 -0.08 -19.10 -19.75
CA ASP A 203 -0.81 -20.36 -19.67
C ASP A 203 -2.04 -20.19 -18.76
N GLY A 204 -3.20 -20.00 -19.39
CA GLY A 204 -4.46 -19.79 -18.69
C GLY A 204 -5.65 -19.62 -19.64
N THR A 205 -6.85 -19.72 -19.09
CA THR A 205 -8.10 -19.58 -19.86
C THR A 205 -8.77 -18.24 -19.56
N ALA A 206 -8.95 -17.39 -20.56
CA ALA A 206 -9.70 -16.14 -20.44
C ALA A 206 -11.13 -16.30 -21.00
N ILE A 207 -12.13 -15.92 -20.23
CA ILE A 207 -13.55 -15.99 -20.55
C ILE A 207 -14.11 -14.56 -20.57
N ALA A 208 -14.60 -14.14 -21.74
CA ALA A 208 -15.33 -12.89 -21.86
C ALA A 208 -16.72 -13.06 -21.25
N VAL A 209 -17.14 -12.11 -20.42
CA VAL A 209 -18.49 -12.04 -19.88
C VAL A 209 -19.26 -10.99 -20.67
N ASP A 210 -20.23 -11.45 -21.46
CA ASP A 210 -21.09 -10.59 -22.26
C ASP A 210 -22.26 -10.02 -21.44
N GLY A 211 -22.98 -9.05 -22.02
CA GLY A 211 -24.25 -8.58 -21.47
C GLY A 211 -25.30 -9.69 -21.39
N LEU A 212 -26.32 -9.48 -20.57
CA LEU A 212 -27.44 -10.42 -20.47
C LEU A 212 -28.16 -10.53 -21.81
N CYS A 213 -28.63 -11.74 -22.12
CA CYS A 213 -29.58 -11.94 -23.21
C CYS A 213 -30.90 -11.21 -22.90
N GLU A 214 -31.68 -10.92 -23.93
CA GLU A 214 -32.90 -10.11 -23.79
C GLU A 214 -33.89 -10.71 -22.77
N SER A 215 -34.08 -12.03 -22.78
CA SER A 215 -34.99 -12.70 -21.84
C SER A 215 -34.53 -12.56 -20.38
N ALA A 216 -33.23 -12.69 -20.10
CA ALA A 216 -32.68 -12.50 -18.76
C ALA A 216 -32.70 -11.02 -18.34
N ALA A 217 -32.48 -10.10 -19.27
CA ALA A 217 -32.60 -8.67 -19.03
C ALA A 217 -34.04 -8.26 -18.70
N MET A 218 -35.03 -8.81 -19.43
CA MET A 218 -36.44 -8.60 -19.10
C MET A 218 -36.78 -9.18 -17.73
N ALA A 219 -36.31 -10.38 -17.40
CA ALA A 219 -36.52 -10.97 -16.07
C ALA A 219 -35.90 -10.10 -14.96
N LEU A 220 -34.72 -9.51 -15.20
CA LEU A 220 -34.08 -8.57 -14.28
C LEU A 220 -34.93 -7.31 -14.10
N LEU A 221 -35.41 -6.71 -15.18
CA LEU A 221 -36.27 -5.52 -15.13
C LEU A 221 -37.61 -5.82 -14.44
N SER A 222 -38.28 -6.93 -14.75
CA SER A 222 -39.54 -7.33 -14.10
C SER A 222 -39.38 -7.62 -12.61
N ARG A 223 -38.19 -8.06 -12.16
CA ARG A 223 -37.90 -8.21 -10.73
C ARG A 223 -37.86 -6.86 -10.01
N GLU A 224 -37.38 -5.82 -10.69
CA GLU A 224 -37.23 -4.48 -10.12
C GLU A 224 -38.47 -3.59 -10.34
N LEU A 225 -39.25 -3.88 -11.38
CA LEU A 225 -40.46 -3.16 -11.82
C LEU A 225 -41.59 -4.19 -12.10
N PRO A 226 -42.29 -4.64 -11.05
CA PRO A 226 -43.33 -5.66 -11.20
C PRO A 226 -44.57 -5.21 -11.99
N GLU A 227 -44.76 -3.90 -12.20
CA GLU A 227 -45.93 -3.32 -12.89
C GLU A 227 -45.67 -2.98 -14.38
N LEU A 228 -44.59 -3.49 -14.99
CA LEU A 228 -44.27 -3.26 -16.41
C LEU A 228 -45.44 -3.68 -17.31
N GLN A 229 -46.07 -2.70 -17.96
CA GLN A 229 -47.19 -2.93 -18.86
C GLN A 229 -46.71 -3.55 -20.19
N ASP A 230 -47.62 -4.16 -20.95
CA ASP A 230 -47.28 -4.84 -22.22
C ASP A 230 -46.67 -3.87 -23.25
N ASP A 231 -47.10 -2.61 -23.27
CA ASP A 231 -46.57 -1.54 -24.12
C ASP A 231 -45.17 -1.08 -23.71
N GLU A 232 -44.81 -1.23 -22.44
CA GLU A 232 -43.49 -0.89 -21.90
C GLU A 232 -42.43 -1.95 -22.22
N ARG A 233 -42.82 -3.18 -22.57
CA ARG A 233 -41.86 -4.22 -23.02
C ARG A 233 -41.11 -3.82 -24.28
N ALA A 234 -41.76 -3.12 -25.20
CA ALA A 234 -41.10 -2.62 -26.41
C ALA A 234 -40.05 -1.53 -26.08
N ALA A 235 -40.32 -0.70 -25.08
CA ALA A 235 -39.34 0.27 -24.58
C ALA A 235 -38.19 -0.41 -23.84
N ALA A 236 -38.50 -1.43 -23.02
CA ALA A 236 -37.52 -2.24 -22.32
C ALA A 236 -36.55 -2.97 -23.27
N SER A 237 -37.05 -3.54 -24.37
CA SER A 237 -36.23 -4.17 -25.41
C SER A 237 -35.26 -3.17 -26.06
N LYS A 238 -35.73 -1.97 -26.41
CA LYS A 238 -34.87 -0.90 -26.94
C LYS A 238 -33.81 -0.45 -25.94
N LEU A 239 -34.17 -0.35 -24.66
CA LEU A 239 -33.26 -0.01 -23.58
C LEU A 239 -32.22 -1.13 -23.34
N TRP A 240 -32.62 -2.40 -23.41
CA TRP A 240 -31.70 -3.53 -23.36
C TRP A 240 -30.65 -3.45 -24.47
N SER A 241 -31.08 -3.19 -25.70
CA SER A 241 -30.16 -3.01 -26.83
C SER A 241 -29.20 -1.83 -26.59
N ALA A 242 -29.69 -0.68 -26.13
CA ALA A 242 -28.87 0.50 -25.86
C ALA A 242 -27.87 0.33 -24.71
N THR A 243 -28.21 -0.48 -23.71
CA THR A 243 -27.31 -0.81 -22.59
C THR A 243 -26.34 -1.95 -22.91
N GLY A 244 -26.47 -2.58 -24.08
CA GLY A 244 -25.73 -3.79 -24.43
C GLY A 244 -25.99 -4.94 -23.44
N GLY A 245 -27.16 -4.98 -22.82
CA GLY A 245 -27.51 -5.97 -21.79
C GLY A 245 -26.76 -5.86 -20.47
N ARG A 246 -26.07 -4.74 -20.18
CA ARG A 246 -25.30 -4.56 -18.93
C ARG A 246 -26.24 -4.49 -17.71
N PRO A 247 -26.15 -5.44 -16.75
CA PRO A 247 -27.04 -5.47 -15.58
C PRO A 247 -27.06 -4.17 -14.78
N LEU A 248 -25.91 -3.53 -14.54
CA LEU A 248 -25.85 -2.31 -13.74
C LEU A 248 -26.66 -1.15 -14.37
N LEU A 249 -26.60 -1.01 -15.70
CA LEU A 249 -27.34 0.05 -16.40
C LEU A 249 -28.85 -0.23 -16.41
N LEU A 250 -29.24 -1.49 -16.56
CA LEU A 250 -30.64 -1.92 -16.47
C LEU A 250 -31.22 -1.67 -15.07
N LEU A 251 -30.45 -2.00 -14.02
CA LEU A 251 -30.83 -1.73 -12.63
C LEU A 251 -30.98 -0.23 -12.35
N ARG A 252 -30.07 0.59 -12.88
CA ARG A 252 -30.16 2.06 -12.78
C ARG A 252 -31.36 2.63 -13.50
N ALA A 253 -31.67 2.15 -14.70
CA ALA A 253 -32.85 2.56 -15.44
C ALA A 253 -34.15 2.18 -14.72
N ALA A 254 -34.20 0.97 -14.15
CA ALA A 254 -35.32 0.53 -13.32
C ALA A 254 -35.45 1.38 -12.04
N ALA A 255 -34.33 1.69 -11.39
CA ALA A 255 -34.30 2.55 -10.22
C ALA A 255 -34.78 3.97 -10.52
N PHE A 256 -34.35 4.55 -11.64
CA PHE A 256 -34.80 5.86 -12.10
C PHE A 256 -36.32 5.90 -12.33
N ALA A 257 -36.88 4.86 -12.96
CA ALA A 257 -38.32 4.73 -13.16
C ALA A 257 -39.06 4.70 -11.81
N ARG A 258 -38.67 3.83 -10.87
CA ARG A 258 -39.32 3.74 -9.54
C ARG A 258 -39.41 5.07 -8.80
N ASN A 259 -38.34 5.87 -8.84
CA ASN A 259 -38.25 7.11 -8.08
C ASN A 259 -38.99 8.30 -8.72
N SER A 260 -39.42 8.17 -9.99
CA SER A 260 -40.01 9.28 -10.75
C SER A 260 -41.54 9.41 -10.56
N GLY A 261 -42.17 8.61 -9.70
CA GLY A 261 -43.60 8.71 -9.35
C GLY A 261 -44.57 8.07 -10.37
N SER A 262 -45.86 8.04 -10.05
CA SER A 262 -46.94 7.18 -10.61
C SER A 262 -47.32 7.34 -12.10
N ALA A 263 -46.42 7.79 -12.96
CA ALA A 263 -46.57 7.77 -14.43
C ALA A 263 -45.21 7.67 -15.17
N SER A 264 -44.23 7.01 -14.57
CA SER A 264 -42.83 7.05 -15.04
C SER A 264 -42.46 5.85 -15.92
N HIS A 265 -42.41 6.11 -17.22
CA HIS A 265 -41.85 5.20 -18.20
C HIS A 265 -40.35 5.01 -18.00
N LEU A 266 -39.84 3.84 -18.41
CA LEU A 266 -38.42 3.59 -18.56
C LEU A 266 -37.73 4.74 -19.32
N PRO A 267 -36.49 5.10 -18.95
CA PRO A 267 -35.73 6.13 -19.64
C PRO A 267 -35.57 5.77 -21.12
N ARG A 268 -35.50 6.78 -21.99
CA ARG A 268 -35.34 6.54 -23.41
C ARG A 268 -33.94 5.97 -23.65
N PRO A 269 -33.74 5.16 -24.71
CA PRO A 269 -32.41 4.67 -25.09
C PRO A 269 -31.33 5.77 -25.20
N GLY A 270 -31.70 6.98 -25.59
CA GLY A 270 -30.79 8.12 -25.67
C GLY A 270 -30.34 8.68 -24.32
N ASP A 271 -31.07 8.40 -23.24
CA ASP A 271 -30.80 8.91 -21.89
C ASP A 271 -29.84 8.01 -21.10
N VAL A 272 -29.43 6.86 -21.67
CA VAL A 272 -28.53 5.89 -21.01
C VAL A 272 -27.22 6.53 -20.51
N PRO A 273 -26.53 7.42 -21.25
CA PRO A 273 -25.35 8.12 -20.77
C PRO A 273 -25.61 9.04 -19.56
N ASP A 274 -26.84 9.55 -19.43
CA ASP A 274 -27.24 10.53 -18.42
C ASP A 274 -27.92 9.91 -17.20
N LEU A 275 -28.02 8.57 -17.13
CA LEU A 275 -28.67 7.86 -16.02
C LEU A 275 -28.07 8.22 -14.66
N VAL A 276 -26.74 8.34 -14.56
CA VAL A 276 -26.09 8.68 -13.30
C VAL A 276 -26.39 10.11 -12.88
N PRO A 277 -26.18 11.15 -13.72
CA PRO A 277 -26.64 12.51 -13.43
C PRO A 277 -28.10 12.60 -12.96
N LEU A 278 -29.01 11.91 -13.66
CA LEU A 278 -30.43 11.88 -13.33
C LEU A 278 -30.71 11.26 -11.95
N LEU A 279 -30.03 10.16 -11.59
CA LEU A 279 -30.14 9.57 -10.25
C LEU A 279 -29.55 10.48 -9.17
N LEU A 280 -28.47 11.21 -9.48
CA LEU A 280 -27.91 12.20 -8.56
C LEU A 280 -28.88 13.38 -8.34
N ASP A 281 -29.77 13.71 -9.28
CA ASP A 281 -30.79 14.78 -9.10
C ASP A 281 -31.85 14.40 -8.07
N GLN A 282 -32.04 13.11 -7.83
CA GLN A 282 -32.99 12.57 -6.87
C GLN A 282 -32.39 12.38 -5.46
N CYS A 283 -31.09 12.61 -5.30
CA CYS A 283 -30.40 12.39 -4.04
C CYS A 283 -30.65 13.53 -3.03
N GLY A 284 -30.97 13.18 -1.78
CA GLY A 284 -31.01 14.14 -0.67
C GLY A 284 -29.62 14.53 -0.16
N THR A 285 -29.57 15.46 0.79
CA THR A 285 -28.31 16.02 1.34
C THR A 285 -27.41 14.99 2.00
N THR A 286 -27.96 14.02 2.72
CA THR A 286 -27.17 12.93 3.35
C THR A 286 -26.60 12.00 2.29
N ALA A 287 -27.35 11.68 1.22
CA ALA A 287 -26.87 10.87 0.10
C ALA A 287 -25.73 11.57 -0.65
N GLU A 288 -25.86 12.88 -0.87
CA GLU A 288 -24.80 13.72 -1.43
C GLU A 288 -23.52 13.64 -0.58
N ALA A 289 -23.62 13.74 0.75
CA ALA A 289 -22.47 13.65 1.63
C ALA A 289 -21.77 12.27 1.55
N VAL A 290 -22.54 11.17 1.47
CA VAL A 290 -22.00 9.81 1.28
C VAL A 290 -21.29 9.67 -0.05
N LEU A 291 -21.92 10.12 -1.14
CA LEU A 291 -21.35 10.02 -2.48
C LEU A 291 -20.09 10.87 -2.62
N LYS A 292 -20.08 12.10 -2.08
CA LYS A 292 -18.88 12.94 -2.00
C LYS A 292 -17.78 12.26 -1.21
N LEU A 293 -18.07 11.70 -0.04
CA LEU A 293 -17.07 11.00 0.77
C LEU A 293 -16.42 9.85 0.01
N LEU A 294 -17.24 8.95 -0.55
CA LEU A 294 -16.76 7.76 -1.26
C LEU A 294 -16.07 8.12 -2.59
N ALA A 295 -16.54 9.15 -3.30
CA ALA A 295 -15.87 9.64 -4.50
C ALA A 295 -14.55 10.37 -4.19
N THR A 296 -14.45 11.05 -3.04
CA THR A 296 -13.22 11.73 -2.61
C THR A 296 -12.11 10.73 -2.31
N LEU A 297 -12.43 9.63 -1.60
CA LEU A 297 -11.43 8.63 -1.22
C LEU A 297 -11.22 7.51 -2.24
N ASP A 298 -12.14 7.32 -3.21
CA ASP A 298 -12.16 6.19 -4.15
C ASP A 298 -11.83 4.83 -3.52
N ALA A 299 -12.21 4.64 -2.26
CA ALA A 299 -11.89 3.48 -1.45
C ALA A 299 -13.16 2.86 -0.84
N THR A 300 -13.09 1.58 -0.49
CA THR A 300 -14.18 0.91 0.22
C THR A 300 -14.18 1.34 1.68
N LEU A 301 -15.31 1.88 2.15
CA LEU A 301 -15.52 2.24 3.54
C LEU A 301 -16.58 1.37 4.21
N THR A 302 -16.41 1.12 5.50
CA THR A 302 -17.41 0.37 6.27
C THR A 302 -18.65 1.25 6.53
N PRO A 303 -19.84 0.65 6.76
CA PRO A 303 -21.02 1.41 7.12
C PRO A 303 -20.83 2.27 8.38
N ALA A 304 -20.01 1.81 9.33
CA ALA A 304 -19.69 2.54 10.55
C ALA A 304 -18.87 3.81 10.26
N ASP A 305 -17.88 3.73 9.37
CA ASP A 305 -17.07 4.88 8.97
C ASP A 305 -17.91 5.90 8.19
N ILE A 306 -18.74 5.42 7.26
CA ILE A 306 -19.67 6.27 6.50
C ILE A 306 -20.61 6.99 7.48
N GLY A 307 -21.24 6.27 8.41
CA GLY A 307 -22.15 6.85 9.38
C GLY A 307 -21.50 7.87 10.30
N ALA A 308 -20.28 7.61 10.78
CA ALA A 308 -19.53 8.55 11.63
C ALA A 308 -19.19 9.85 10.88
N LEU A 309 -18.87 9.76 9.59
CA LEU A 309 -18.45 10.90 8.77
C LEU A 309 -19.62 11.68 8.16
N THR A 310 -20.75 11.05 7.84
CA THR A 310 -21.84 11.69 7.10
C THR A 310 -23.17 11.73 7.86
N GLY A 311 -23.31 10.95 8.93
CA GLY A 311 -24.58 10.74 9.63
C GLY A 311 -25.53 9.77 8.93
N ALA A 312 -25.10 9.12 7.84
CA ALA A 312 -25.90 8.13 7.14
C ALA A 312 -26.06 6.83 7.94
N ASP A 313 -27.21 6.18 7.79
CA ASP A 313 -27.40 4.82 8.27
C ASP A 313 -27.05 3.78 7.19
N LYS A 314 -27.07 2.51 7.58
CA LYS A 314 -26.81 1.40 6.67
C LYS A 314 -27.89 1.28 5.59
N ALA A 315 -29.13 1.63 5.90
CA ALA A 315 -30.26 1.51 4.97
C ALA A 315 -30.10 2.45 3.77
N LEU A 316 -29.63 3.69 3.99
CA LEU A 316 -29.30 4.62 2.92
C LEU A 316 -28.16 4.09 2.05
N CYS A 317 -27.13 3.48 2.63
CA CYS A 317 -26.05 2.87 1.84
C CYS A 317 -26.56 1.71 0.98
N GLU A 318 -27.44 0.87 1.53
CA GLU A 318 -28.10 -0.22 0.79
C GLU A 318 -29.03 0.31 -0.31
N GLU A 319 -29.70 1.43 -0.09
CA GLU A 319 -30.48 2.13 -1.11
C GLU A 319 -29.58 2.65 -2.24
N LEU A 320 -28.53 3.40 -1.95
CA LEU A 320 -27.60 3.91 -2.96
C LEU A 320 -26.91 2.77 -3.73
N ALA A 321 -26.64 1.63 -3.08
CA ALA A 321 -26.17 0.41 -3.75
C ALA A 321 -27.23 -0.21 -4.68
N ARG A 322 -28.51 -0.23 -4.27
CA ARG A 322 -29.63 -0.66 -5.14
C ARG A 322 -29.84 0.29 -6.32
N LEU A 323 -29.59 1.59 -6.16
CA LEU A 323 -29.57 2.56 -7.26
C LEU A 323 -28.34 2.38 -8.17
N GLY A 324 -27.41 1.49 -7.84
CA GLY A 324 -26.18 1.28 -8.59
C GLY A 324 -25.20 2.46 -8.52
N LEU A 325 -25.38 3.40 -7.59
CA LEU A 325 -24.44 4.50 -7.36
C LEU A 325 -23.27 4.05 -6.48
N LEU A 326 -23.52 3.09 -5.58
CA LEU A 326 -22.50 2.42 -4.79
C LEU A 326 -22.33 0.97 -5.21
N ILE A 327 -21.13 0.44 -5.03
CA ILE A 327 -20.82 -0.98 -5.14
C ILE A 327 -20.63 -1.54 -3.74
N ALA A 328 -21.43 -2.55 -3.39
CA ALA A 328 -21.29 -3.27 -2.13
C ALA A 328 -20.20 -4.33 -2.26
N ASP A 329 -19.20 -4.23 -1.39
CA ASP A 329 -18.12 -5.19 -1.29
C ASP A 329 -18.28 -6.08 -0.03
N GLU A 330 -17.31 -6.96 0.22
CA GLU A 330 -17.28 -7.85 1.38
C GLU A 330 -17.33 -7.11 2.71
N ARG A 331 -16.63 -5.96 2.79
CA ARG A 331 -16.44 -5.22 4.05
C ARG A 331 -17.16 -3.87 4.10
N GLY A 332 -17.75 -3.41 3.00
CA GLY A 332 -18.31 -2.06 2.95
C GLY A 332 -18.88 -1.62 1.60
N TYR A 333 -18.84 -0.32 1.37
CA TYR A 333 -19.34 0.33 0.17
C TYR A 333 -18.28 1.23 -0.45
N ARG A 334 -18.28 1.32 -1.78
CA ARG A 334 -17.48 2.26 -2.56
C ARG A 334 -18.33 2.92 -3.63
N CYS A 335 -17.90 4.06 -4.15
CA CYS A 335 -18.58 4.70 -5.27
C CYS A 335 -18.36 3.90 -6.56
N ALA A 336 -19.39 3.80 -7.42
CA ALA A 336 -19.20 3.24 -8.75
C ALA A 336 -18.29 4.16 -9.59
N ALA A 337 -17.40 3.61 -10.42
CA ALA A 337 -16.36 4.38 -11.11
C ALA A 337 -16.93 5.51 -11.99
N ASP A 338 -18.04 5.27 -12.68
CA ASP A 338 -18.74 6.29 -13.47
C ASP A 338 -19.49 7.31 -12.60
N ALA A 339 -19.95 6.89 -11.41
CA ALA A 339 -20.54 7.79 -10.43
C ALA A 339 -19.50 8.73 -9.79
N VAL A 340 -18.24 8.31 -9.62
CA VAL A 340 -17.15 9.20 -9.14
C VAL A 340 -17.03 10.43 -10.05
N ALA A 341 -16.94 10.22 -11.35
CA ALA A 341 -16.85 11.32 -12.32
C ALA A 341 -18.09 12.23 -12.30
N ALA A 342 -19.28 11.64 -12.26
CA ALA A 342 -20.54 12.40 -12.22
C ALA A 342 -20.71 13.23 -10.93
N VAL A 343 -20.33 12.67 -9.78
CA VAL A 343 -20.36 13.33 -8.46
C VAL A 343 -19.44 14.56 -8.46
N SER A 344 -18.20 14.40 -8.96
CA SER A 344 -17.22 15.49 -9.06
C SER A 344 -17.72 16.61 -9.96
N ASN A 345 -18.25 16.28 -11.15
CA ASN A 345 -18.78 17.27 -12.09
C ASN A 345 -19.99 18.03 -11.53
N LYS A 346 -20.87 17.33 -10.82
CA LYS A 346 -22.13 17.91 -10.34
C LYS A 346 -21.94 18.87 -9.17
N TRP A 347 -21.24 18.44 -8.13
CA TRP A 347 -21.17 19.21 -6.89
C TRP A 347 -19.86 19.99 -6.71
N ASN A 348 -18.83 19.71 -7.54
CA ASN A 348 -17.56 20.45 -7.65
C ASN A 348 -16.86 20.81 -6.33
N LYS A 349 -17.18 20.09 -5.25
CA LYS A 349 -16.60 20.26 -3.92
C LYS A 349 -16.41 18.87 -3.31
N PRO A 350 -15.16 18.43 -3.09
CA PRO A 350 -14.89 17.15 -2.44
C PRO A 350 -15.32 17.19 -0.97
N PHE A 351 -15.34 16.02 -0.35
CA PHE A 351 -15.60 15.90 1.07
C PHE A 351 -14.43 16.48 1.89
N PRO A 352 -14.66 17.17 3.03
CA PRO A 352 -13.59 17.77 3.84
C PRO A 352 -12.58 16.74 4.33
N ILE A 353 -11.35 16.81 3.82
CA ILE A 353 -10.29 15.82 4.10
C ILE A 353 -9.79 15.90 5.55
N ASP A 354 -9.84 17.07 6.16
CA ASP A 354 -9.50 17.31 7.56
C ASP A 354 -10.42 16.51 8.51
N ARG A 355 -11.71 16.42 8.18
CA ARG A 355 -12.69 15.61 8.92
C ARG A 355 -12.39 14.11 8.80
N VAL A 356 -12.02 13.65 7.60
CA VAL A 356 -11.63 12.24 7.37
C VAL A 356 -10.38 11.88 8.17
N CYS A 357 -9.34 12.72 8.08
CA CYS A 357 -8.09 12.49 8.80
C CYS A 357 -8.31 12.51 10.32
N GLY A 358 -9.10 13.48 10.83
CA GLY A 358 -9.46 13.54 12.25
C GLY A 358 -10.14 12.26 12.73
N HIS A 359 -11.15 11.79 12.00
CA HIS A 359 -11.84 10.52 12.31
C HIS A 359 -10.87 9.34 12.37
N TYR A 360 -10.00 9.18 11.37
CA TYR A 360 -9.09 8.04 11.34
C TYR A 360 -7.94 8.13 12.33
N ILE A 361 -7.44 9.34 12.66
CA ILE A 361 -6.48 9.52 13.76
C ILE A 361 -7.12 9.07 15.08
N ASP A 362 -8.32 9.55 15.38
CA ASP A 362 -9.01 9.21 16.63
C ASP A 362 -9.41 7.73 16.68
N TRP A 363 -9.81 7.15 15.55
CA TRP A 363 -10.16 5.74 15.45
C TRP A 363 -8.93 4.84 15.60
N THR A 364 -7.84 5.11 14.87
CA THR A 364 -6.60 4.32 14.97
C THR A 364 -5.96 4.42 16.35
N ALA A 365 -6.11 5.53 17.07
CA ALA A 365 -5.58 5.69 18.43
C ALA A 365 -6.31 4.83 19.49
N ARG A 366 -7.49 4.27 19.19
CA ARG A 366 -8.25 3.47 20.18
C ARG A 366 -7.52 2.16 20.48
N PRO A 367 -7.44 1.75 21.76
CA PRO A 367 -6.89 0.44 22.15
C PRO A 367 -7.68 -0.74 21.54
N THR A 368 -8.98 -0.57 21.30
CA THR A 368 -9.86 -1.59 20.74
C THR A 368 -9.76 -1.75 19.23
N THR A 369 -8.98 -0.91 18.55
CA THR A 369 -8.82 -1.00 17.10
C THR A 369 -7.69 -1.95 16.78
N GLU A 370 -8.05 -3.13 16.28
CA GLU A 370 -7.09 -4.20 15.97
C GLU A 370 -6.26 -3.89 14.70
N PRO A 371 -5.01 -4.36 14.59
CA PRO A 371 -4.18 -4.22 13.39
C PRO A 371 -4.87 -4.63 12.09
N GLU A 372 -5.58 -5.76 12.10
CA GLU A 372 -6.29 -6.30 10.94
C GLU A 372 -7.42 -5.36 10.47
N GLN A 373 -8.03 -4.60 11.39
CA GLN A 373 -9.05 -3.61 11.03
C GLN A 373 -8.43 -2.40 10.33
N VAL A 374 -7.21 -2.01 10.69
CA VAL A 374 -6.46 -0.93 10.02
C VAL A 374 -6.03 -1.37 8.63
N ALA A 375 -5.51 -2.60 8.50
CA ALA A 375 -5.14 -3.17 7.20
C ALA A 375 -6.31 -3.24 6.22
N ALA A 376 -7.50 -3.62 6.72
CA ALA A 376 -8.75 -3.63 5.95
C ALA A 376 -9.13 -2.25 5.35
N ARG A 377 -8.58 -1.16 5.88
CA ARG A 377 -8.84 0.23 5.47
C ARG A 377 -7.60 0.91 4.88
N SER A 378 -6.55 0.16 4.59
CA SER A 378 -5.26 0.66 4.08
C SER A 378 -5.45 1.63 2.92
N ALA A 379 -6.19 1.25 1.87
CA ALA A 379 -6.46 2.11 0.72
C ALA A 379 -7.12 3.46 1.11
N ALA A 380 -8.09 3.46 2.03
CA ALA A 380 -8.74 4.68 2.48
C ALA A 380 -7.82 5.58 3.32
N LEU A 381 -6.94 4.97 4.13
CA LEU A 381 -5.95 5.69 4.94
C LEU A 381 -4.85 6.28 4.06
N GLU A 382 -4.34 5.51 3.10
CA GLU A 382 -3.34 5.95 2.12
C GLU A 382 -3.87 7.13 1.32
N GLN A 383 -5.07 7.01 0.74
CA GLN A 383 -5.70 8.12 0.01
C GLN A 383 -5.94 9.34 0.90
N ALA A 384 -6.30 9.14 2.18
CA ALA A 384 -6.52 10.25 3.09
C ALA A 384 -5.23 11.05 3.38
N VAL A 385 -4.10 10.35 3.57
CA VAL A 385 -2.78 10.98 3.74
C VAL A 385 -2.37 11.75 2.48
N GLU A 386 -2.54 11.15 1.30
CA GLU A 386 -2.23 11.79 0.03
C GLU A 386 -3.04 13.07 -0.22
N LEU A 387 -4.36 13.00 -0.01
CA LEU A 387 -5.23 14.14 -0.21
C LEU A 387 -4.95 15.25 0.81
N ALA A 388 -4.63 14.88 2.05
CA ALA A 388 -4.21 15.86 3.06
C ALA A 388 -2.90 16.55 2.67
N HIS A 389 -1.92 15.80 2.17
CA HIS A 389 -0.66 16.34 1.66
C HIS A 389 -0.90 17.26 0.44
N ALA A 390 -1.69 16.82 -0.55
CA ALA A 390 -2.02 17.61 -1.72
C ALA A 390 -2.79 18.90 -1.39
N ALA A 391 -3.56 18.91 -0.30
CA ALA A 391 -4.24 20.09 0.23
C ALA A 391 -3.33 21.01 1.08
N GLY A 392 -2.06 20.67 1.27
CA GLY A 392 -1.11 21.43 2.10
C GLY A 392 -1.29 21.22 3.61
N HIS A 393 -2.03 20.19 4.02
CA HIS A 393 -2.24 19.82 5.42
C HIS A 393 -1.18 18.80 5.90
N ASP A 394 0.10 19.08 5.66
CA ASP A 394 1.20 18.12 5.87
C ASP A 394 1.29 17.60 7.32
N ALA A 395 1.14 18.48 8.31
CA ALA A 395 1.15 18.08 9.72
C ALA A 395 0.01 17.10 10.06
N LEU A 396 -1.14 17.22 9.40
CA LEU A 396 -2.28 16.32 9.60
C LEU A 396 -2.02 14.97 8.91
N ALA A 397 -1.47 15.00 7.70
CA ALA A 397 -1.04 13.81 6.96
C ALA A 397 0.01 13.00 7.75
N VAL A 398 1.01 13.66 8.33
CA VAL A 398 2.01 13.05 9.21
C VAL A 398 1.36 12.38 10.42
N ARG A 399 0.44 13.08 11.11
CA ARG A 399 -0.26 12.51 12.27
C ARG A 399 -1.05 11.25 11.92
N LEU A 400 -1.76 11.25 10.80
CA LEU A 400 -2.50 10.08 10.33
C LEU A 400 -1.56 8.93 9.98
N ALA A 401 -0.50 9.19 9.23
CA ALA A 401 0.49 8.16 8.87
C ALA A 401 1.19 7.57 10.10
N ARG A 402 1.55 8.40 11.08
CA ARG A 402 2.15 7.97 12.35
C ARG A 402 1.20 7.10 13.18
N ALA A 403 -0.09 7.37 13.14
CA ALA A 403 -1.10 6.58 13.85
C ALA A 403 -1.41 5.24 13.15
N ALA A 404 -1.38 5.20 11.82
CA ALA A 404 -1.69 4.01 11.03
C ALA A 404 -0.50 3.04 10.89
N ALA A 405 0.72 3.56 10.70
CA ALA A 405 1.89 2.75 10.33
C ALA A 405 2.21 1.58 11.30
N PRO A 406 2.24 1.76 12.64
CA PRO A 406 2.51 0.65 13.56
C PRO A 406 1.48 -0.49 13.44
N LYS A 407 0.20 -0.13 13.24
CA LYS A 407 -0.89 -1.12 13.11
C LYS A 407 -0.86 -1.82 11.75
N LEU A 408 -0.49 -1.13 10.67
CA LEU A 408 -0.25 -1.77 9.38
C LEU A 408 0.92 -2.75 9.46
N ALA A 409 2.00 -2.38 10.13
CA ALA A 409 3.12 -3.27 10.36
C ALA A 409 2.72 -4.52 11.17
N ALA A 410 1.98 -4.33 12.26
CA ALA A 410 1.47 -5.41 13.10
C ALA A 410 0.45 -6.34 12.39
N SER A 411 -0.18 -5.87 11.32
CA SER A 411 -1.15 -6.64 10.54
C SER A 411 -0.53 -7.65 9.58
N ARG A 412 0.80 -7.66 9.40
CA ARG A 412 1.55 -8.50 8.44
C ARG A 412 1.38 -8.09 6.96
N HIS A 413 0.68 -6.98 6.69
CA HIS A 413 0.58 -6.36 5.36
C HIS A 413 1.79 -5.46 5.07
N THR A 414 2.89 -6.07 4.65
CA THR A 414 4.18 -5.38 4.52
C THR A 414 4.22 -4.35 3.39
N ASP A 415 3.38 -4.47 2.37
CA ASP A 415 3.35 -3.49 1.28
C ASP A 415 2.46 -2.28 1.65
N ALA A 416 1.30 -2.50 2.28
CA ALA A 416 0.51 -1.40 2.86
C ALA A 416 1.29 -0.58 3.91
N TRP A 417 2.08 -1.26 4.75
CA TRP A 417 3.00 -0.58 5.66
C TRP A 417 3.99 0.30 4.90
N ALA A 418 4.63 -0.24 3.86
CA ALA A 418 5.61 0.49 3.05
C ALA A 418 5.03 1.75 2.40
N ARG A 419 3.84 1.65 1.78
CA ARG A 419 3.17 2.80 1.16
C ARG A 419 2.85 3.88 2.18
N MET A 420 2.33 3.49 3.35
CA MET A 420 2.08 4.43 4.44
C MET A 420 3.36 5.12 4.94
N LEU A 421 4.48 4.40 5.02
CA LEU A 421 5.78 5.00 5.39
C LEU A 421 6.26 6.00 4.33
N GLY A 422 6.14 5.67 3.04
CA GLY A 422 6.50 6.55 1.93
C GLY A 422 5.68 7.84 1.94
N LEU A 423 4.36 7.72 2.04
CA LEU A 423 3.42 8.85 2.11
C LEU A 423 3.65 9.72 3.34
N GLY A 424 3.81 9.10 4.52
CA GLY A 424 4.11 9.79 5.76
C GLY A 424 5.44 10.55 5.70
N TRP A 425 6.47 9.95 5.10
CA TRP A 425 7.77 10.58 4.91
C TRP A 425 7.71 11.78 3.96
N GLN A 426 6.98 11.69 2.85
CA GLN A 426 6.79 12.82 1.92
C GLN A 426 6.10 14.02 2.62
N ALA A 427 5.07 13.75 3.40
CA ALA A 427 4.39 14.78 4.19
C ALA A 427 5.30 15.35 5.29
N ALA A 428 6.05 14.51 6.01
CA ALA A 428 7.01 14.95 7.03
C ALA A 428 8.11 15.83 6.43
N HIS A 429 8.59 15.45 5.24
CA HIS A 429 9.59 16.22 4.51
C HIS A 429 9.09 17.60 4.11
N SER A 430 7.87 17.68 3.59
CA SER A 430 7.23 18.93 3.21
C SER A 430 6.92 19.83 4.42
N ALA A 431 6.55 19.23 5.55
CA ALA A 431 6.36 19.92 6.82
C ALA A 431 7.66 20.35 7.51
N GLY A 432 8.82 19.80 7.11
CA GLY A 432 10.09 19.97 7.82
C GLY A 432 10.15 19.23 9.18
N ASP A 433 9.29 18.23 9.40
CA ASP A 433 9.24 17.44 10.64
C ASP A 433 10.35 16.38 10.65
N LYS A 434 11.53 16.76 11.14
CA LYS A 434 12.70 15.87 11.21
C LYS A 434 12.51 14.68 12.16
N ARG A 435 11.64 14.80 13.17
CA ARG A 435 11.37 13.69 14.10
C ARG A 435 10.55 12.61 13.39
N ALA A 436 9.53 13.02 12.63
CA ALA A 436 8.74 12.11 11.82
C ALA A 436 9.55 11.52 10.63
N GLU A 437 10.37 12.33 9.94
CA GLU A 437 11.26 11.83 8.88
C GLU A 437 12.15 10.68 9.39
N ALA A 438 12.81 10.87 10.55
CA ALA A 438 13.68 9.88 11.16
C ALA A 438 12.93 8.59 11.52
N TYR A 439 11.71 8.70 12.05
CA TYR A 439 10.86 7.55 12.31
C TYR A 439 10.53 6.76 11.06
N PHE A 440 10.04 7.41 9.99
CA PHE A 440 9.65 6.70 8.78
C PHE A 440 10.84 6.00 8.09
N LEU A 441 12.03 6.62 8.15
CA LEU A 441 13.28 6.01 7.69
C LEU A 441 13.65 4.78 8.53
N HIS A 442 13.57 4.88 9.85
CA HIS A 442 13.85 3.75 10.76
C HIS A 442 12.92 2.56 10.51
N GLU A 443 11.60 2.81 10.42
CA GLU A 443 10.62 1.76 10.18
C GLU A 443 10.85 1.05 8.83
N GLU A 444 11.16 1.80 7.76
CA GLU A 444 11.50 1.19 6.46
C GLU A 444 12.84 0.47 6.52
N GLY A 445 13.78 0.94 7.33
CA GLY A 445 15.05 0.26 7.61
C GLY A 445 14.83 -1.11 8.26
N VAL A 446 13.99 -1.17 9.29
CA VAL A 446 13.56 -2.41 9.95
C VAL A 446 12.83 -3.33 8.97
N ARG A 447 11.89 -2.80 8.18
CA ARG A 447 11.19 -3.58 7.15
C ARG A 447 12.14 -4.14 6.10
N SER A 448 13.13 -3.36 5.68
CA SER A 448 14.16 -3.78 4.71
C SER A 448 15.06 -4.88 5.28
N LEU A 449 15.47 -4.76 6.56
CA LEU A 449 16.21 -5.79 7.28
C LEU A 449 15.47 -7.13 7.26
N VAL A 450 14.20 -7.16 7.70
CA VAL A 450 13.44 -8.42 7.82
C VAL A 450 13.06 -9.02 6.46
N ARG A 451 13.05 -8.23 5.38
CA ARG A 451 12.89 -8.72 4.00
C ARG A 451 14.21 -9.14 3.34
N GLY A 452 15.34 -9.07 4.03
CA GLY A 452 16.66 -9.43 3.50
C GLY A 452 17.27 -8.37 2.57
N ARG A 453 16.71 -7.15 2.51
CA ARG A 453 17.24 -6.02 1.74
C ARG A 453 18.28 -5.24 2.56
N TYR A 454 19.34 -5.94 2.97
CA TYR A 454 20.28 -5.46 3.99
C TYR A 454 20.99 -4.15 3.64
N VAL A 455 21.37 -3.94 2.36
CA VAL A 455 22.01 -2.69 1.92
C VAL A 455 21.08 -1.49 2.09
N VAL A 456 19.81 -1.65 1.70
CA VAL A 456 18.80 -0.60 1.84
C VAL A 456 18.50 -0.35 3.32
N GLY A 457 18.37 -1.42 4.11
CA GLY A 457 18.18 -1.34 5.56
C GLY A 457 19.30 -0.55 6.26
N ALA A 458 20.57 -0.87 5.96
CA ALA A 458 21.73 -0.17 6.53
C ALA A 458 21.72 1.34 6.21
N LEU A 459 21.42 1.70 4.95
CA LEU A 459 21.39 3.10 4.52
C LEU A 459 20.30 3.90 5.26
N LEU A 460 19.11 3.33 5.39
CA LEU A 460 17.97 3.99 6.03
C LEU A 460 18.17 4.13 7.54
N LEU A 461 18.65 3.07 8.21
CA LEU A 461 18.94 3.09 9.65
C LEU A 461 20.03 4.12 9.99
N ALA A 462 21.07 4.22 9.16
CA ALA A 462 22.13 5.22 9.34
C ALA A 462 21.59 6.66 9.24
N GLU A 463 20.74 6.94 8.26
CA GLU A 463 20.12 8.27 8.11
C GLU A 463 19.17 8.59 9.29
N ALA A 464 18.39 7.61 9.75
CA ALA A 464 17.55 7.76 10.93
C ALA A 464 18.37 8.08 12.20
N ILE A 465 19.47 7.35 12.43
CA ILE A 465 20.40 7.60 13.54
C ILE A 465 20.97 9.01 13.48
N HIS A 466 21.40 9.45 12.30
CA HIS A 466 21.94 10.81 12.10
C HIS A 466 20.93 11.90 12.47
N LEU A 467 19.68 11.75 12.02
CA LEU A 467 18.61 12.70 12.36
C LEU A 467 18.29 12.67 13.86
N TRP A 468 18.19 11.50 14.48
CA TRP A 468 17.90 11.41 15.92
C TRP A 468 19.05 11.90 16.80
N ARG A 469 20.32 11.76 16.40
CA ARG A 469 21.45 12.38 17.09
C ARG A 469 21.36 13.91 17.10
N LYS A 470 20.98 14.51 15.97
CA LYS A 470 20.73 15.96 15.90
C LYS A 470 19.58 16.40 16.80
N LEU A 471 18.57 15.54 16.95
CA LEU A 471 17.43 15.76 17.84
C LEU A 471 17.69 15.36 19.30
N GLN A 472 18.88 14.83 19.62
CA GLN A 472 19.25 14.33 20.95
C GLN A 472 18.31 13.24 21.49
N ASP A 473 17.74 12.42 20.61
CA ASP A 473 16.82 11.31 20.96
C ASP A 473 17.61 10.01 21.19
N ALA A 474 18.20 9.88 22.38
CA ALA A 474 19.07 8.74 22.70
C ALA A 474 18.34 7.38 22.67
N HIS A 475 17.05 7.35 23.02
CA HIS A 475 16.26 6.11 23.01
C HIS A 475 16.08 5.58 21.59
N SER A 476 15.68 6.45 20.66
CA SER A 476 15.45 6.08 19.26
C SER A 476 16.77 5.73 18.54
N VAL A 477 17.87 6.42 18.87
CA VAL A 477 19.22 6.04 18.40
C VAL A 477 19.57 4.62 18.84
N GLY A 478 19.33 4.26 20.10
CA GLY A 478 19.60 2.91 20.61
C GLY A 478 18.80 1.83 19.86
N ALA A 479 17.51 2.07 19.60
CA ALA A 479 16.66 1.15 18.84
C ALA A 479 17.17 0.93 17.41
N ALA A 480 17.56 2.00 16.70
CA ALA A 480 18.12 1.88 15.36
C ALA A 480 19.51 1.21 15.33
N GLN A 481 20.37 1.50 16.32
CA GLN A 481 21.67 0.84 16.43
C GLN A 481 21.53 -0.65 16.70
N HIS A 482 20.58 -1.04 17.55
CA HIS A 482 20.24 -2.45 17.80
C HIS A 482 19.77 -3.14 16.51
N ALA A 483 18.85 -2.54 15.77
CA ALA A 483 18.41 -3.06 14.48
C ALA A 483 19.58 -3.21 13.49
N ASN A 484 20.50 -2.24 13.47
CA ASN A 484 21.67 -2.27 12.61
C ASN A 484 22.66 -3.39 12.96
N GLN A 485 22.78 -3.78 14.24
CA GLN A 485 23.63 -4.90 14.67
C GLN A 485 23.14 -6.26 14.16
N LEU A 486 21.85 -6.38 13.81
CA LEU A 486 21.28 -7.59 13.23
C LEU A 486 21.56 -7.73 11.73
N LEU A 487 22.07 -6.69 11.07
CA LEU A 487 22.47 -6.78 9.67
C LEU A 487 23.70 -7.69 9.54
N PRO A 488 23.74 -8.59 8.54
CA PRO A 488 24.93 -9.39 8.30
C PRO A 488 26.12 -8.51 7.95
N ASN A 489 27.33 -8.94 8.34
CA ASN A 489 28.55 -8.20 8.09
C ASN A 489 28.81 -8.11 6.57
N MET A 490 28.53 -6.95 5.97
CA MET A 490 28.54 -6.75 4.51
C MET A 490 29.95 -6.55 3.92
N ALA A 491 31.01 -6.72 4.71
CA ALA A 491 32.41 -6.46 4.36
C ALA A 491 32.93 -7.23 3.12
N THR A 492 32.17 -8.18 2.59
CA THR A 492 32.56 -9.05 1.46
C THR A 492 31.64 -9.03 0.25
N SER A 493 30.56 -8.23 0.22
CA SER A 493 29.63 -8.25 -0.93
C SER A 493 30.00 -7.21 -2.00
N PRO A 494 30.22 -7.62 -3.27
CA PRO A 494 30.45 -6.68 -4.36
C PRO A 494 29.18 -5.86 -4.64
N ILE A 495 29.31 -4.54 -4.59
CA ILE A 495 28.23 -3.60 -4.95
C ILE A 495 28.08 -3.60 -6.49
N PRO A 496 26.89 -3.83 -7.06
CA PRO A 496 26.68 -3.71 -8.51
C PRO A 496 26.96 -2.28 -8.98
N ALA A 497 27.88 -2.12 -9.92
CA ALA A 497 28.38 -0.80 -10.36
C ALA A 497 27.48 -0.06 -11.37
N HIS A 498 26.30 -0.58 -11.72
CA HIS A 498 25.49 -0.06 -12.83
C HIS A 498 24.03 0.19 -12.39
N GLY A 499 23.73 1.45 -12.08
CA GLY A 499 22.40 1.95 -11.71
C GLY A 499 22.46 3.40 -11.21
N ALA A 500 21.35 4.13 -11.26
CA ALA A 500 21.25 5.44 -10.61
C ALA A 500 21.55 5.32 -9.10
N PRO A 501 22.16 6.33 -8.46
CA PRO A 501 22.52 6.25 -7.04
C PRO A 501 21.27 6.07 -6.17
N LEU A 502 21.16 4.94 -5.47
CA LEU A 502 20.13 4.67 -4.46
C LEU A 502 20.36 5.54 -3.22
N THR A 503 19.55 6.57 -3.03
CA THR A 503 19.55 7.40 -1.80
C THR A 503 18.36 7.03 -0.91
N PRO A 504 18.44 7.23 0.43
CA PRO A 504 17.31 7.09 1.34
C PRO A 504 16.06 7.83 0.85
N ALA A 505 16.22 9.09 0.44
CA ALA A 505 15.14 9.91 -0.09
C ALA A 505 14.49 9.33 -1.35
N SER A 506 15.31 8.90 -2.34
CA SER A 506 14.77 8.27 -3.55
C SER A 506 14.06 6.94 -3.26
N HIS A 507 14.55 6.17 -2.28
CA HIS A 507 13.90 4.93 -1.86
C HIS A 507 12.55 5.22 -1.23
N MET A 508 12.48 6.14 -0.25
CA MET A 508 11.24 6.53 0.41
C MET A 508 10.21 7.10 -0.57
N ALA A 509 10.65 7.91 -1.54
CA ALA A 509 9.77 8.44 -2.57
C ALA A 509 9.16 7.36 -3.47
N ASN A 510 9.90 6.28 -3.75
CA ASN A 510 9.42 5.15 -4.56
C ASN A 510 8.49 4.19 -3.79
N LEU A 511 8.33 4.38 -2.47
CA LEU A 511 7.36 3.60 -1.69
C LEU A 511 5.94 4.14 -1.82
N ALA A 512 5.76 5.43 -2.11
CA ALA A 512 4.44 5.98 -2.34
C ALA A 512 3.80 5.35 -3.60
N PRO A 513 2.48 5.09 -3.61
CA PRO A 513 1.85 4.48 -4.76
C PRO A 513 2.04 5.36 -6.00
N VAL A 514 2.43 4.73 -7.11
CA VAL A 514 2.41 5.38 -8.41
C VAL A 514 0.97 5.31 -8.92
N HIS A 515 0.17 6.33 -8.64
CA HIS A 515 -1.15 6.41 -9.25
C HIS A 515 -0.97 6.63 -10.76
N HIS A 516 -1.19 5.58 -11.53
CA HIS A 516 -1.63 5.73 -12.91
C HIS A 516 -3.03 6.33 -12.85
N THR A 517 -3.11 7.66 -12.67
CA THR A 517 -4.30 8.37 -13.12
C THR A 517 -4.40 8.03 -14.61
N ALA A 518 -5.41 7.24 -14.96
CA ALA A 518 -5.82 7.09 -16.34
C ALA A 518 -6.21 8.50 -16.79
N VAL A 519 -5.23 9.24 -17.32
CA VAL A 519 -5.52 10.39 -18.15
C VAL A 519 -6.37 9.79 -19.25
N ILE A 520 -7.66 10.13 -19.23
CA ILE A 520 -8.50 9.96 -20.41
C ILE A 520 -7.84 10.89 -21.43
N VAL A 521 -6.87 10.34 -22.17
CA VAL A 521 -6.47 10.89 -23.44
C VAL A 521 -7.70 10.67 -24.29
N THR A 522 -8.57 11.67 -24.33
CA THR A 522 -9.54 11.78 -25.40
C THR A 522 -8.71 11.66 -26.69
N PRO A 523 -8.89 10.58 -27.48
CA PRO A 523 -8.18 10.49 -28.73
C PRO A 523 -8.55 11.76 -29.52
N PRO A 524 -7.57 12.47 -30.11
CA PRO A 524 -7.89 13.60 -30.96
C PRO A 524 -8.93 13.13 -31.98
N PRO A 525 -9.99 13.91 -32.26
CA PRO A 525 -11.05 13.49 -33.15
C PRO A 525 -10.43 13.00 -34.45
N LEU A 526 -10.71 11.73 -34.80
CA LEU A 526 -10.27 11.19 -36.08
C LEU A 526 -10.79 12.14 -37.17
N PRO A 527 -9.92 12.61 -38.10
CA PRO A 527 -10.41 13.31 -39.26
C PRO A 527 -11.42 12.41 -39.99
N PRO A 528 -12.53 12.97 -40.50
CA PRO A 528 -13.57 12.17 -41.14
C PRO A 528 -12.96 11.38 -42.28
N THR A 529 -12.99 10.05 -42.16
CA THR A 529 -12.70 9.14 -43.25
C THR A 529 -13.70 9.41 -44.38
N PRO A 530 -13.24 9.69 -45.61
CA PRO A 530 -14.16 9.88 -46.74
C PRO A 530 -14.91 8.57 -46.98
N VAL A 531 -16.23 8.66 -46.88
CA VAL A 531 -17.16 7.57 -47.23
C VAL A 531 -16.95 7.25 -48.72
N PRO A 532 -16.63 6.01 -49.11
CA PRO A 532 -16.62 5.65 -50.51
C PRO A 532 -18.06 5.75 -51.07
N PRO A 533 -18.26 6.29 -52.27
CA PRO A 533 -19.60 6.44 -52.81
C PRO A 533 -20.26 5.07 -53.03
N SER A 534 -21.42 4.90 -52.40
CA SER A 534 -22.31 3.75 -52.60
C SER A 534 -22.78 3.72 -54.05
N THR A 535 -22.25 2.78 -54.84
CA THR A 535 -22.80 2.42 -56.14
C THR A 535 -24.15 1.73 -55.97
N THR A 536 -25.22 2.43 -56.28
CA THR A 536 -26.56 1.87 -56.49
C THR A 536 -26.59 1.11 -57.82
N PRO A 537 -27.08 -0.14 -57.90
CA PRO A 537 -27.26 -0.81 -59.17
C PRO A 537 -28.57 -0.35 -59.83
N SER A 538 -28.47 0.47 -60.86
CA SER A 538 -29.60 0.85 -61.71
C SER A 538 -29.66 -0.05 -62.94
N LEU A 539 -30.79 -0.73 -63.12
CA LEU A 539 -31.13 -1.53 -64.31
C LEU A 539 -31.29 -0.64 -65.56
N PRO A 540 -31.08 -1.19 -66.78
CA PRO A 540 -30.81 -0.41 -67.98
C PRO A 540 -32.09 0.13 -68.62
N HIS A 541 -32.09 1.40 -69.02
CA HIS A 541 -33.05 1.94 -69.98
C HIS A 541 -32.33 2.58 -71.16
N SER A 542 -32.84 2.21 -72.34
CA SER A 542 -32.29 2.46 -73.68
C SER A 542 -32.06 3.93 -74.04
N ALA A 543 -31.04 4.10 -74.87
CA ALA A 543 -30.65 5.34 -75.53
C ALA A 543 -31.70 5.86 -76.52
N VAL A 544 -31.89 7.19 -76.55
CA VAL A 544 -32.28 7.97 -77.74
C VAL A 544 -31.54 9.33 -77.69
N PRO A 545 -31.03 9.89 -78.80
CA PRO A 545 -30.02 10.95 -78.78
C PRO A 545 -30.53 12.38 -79.03
N GLY A 546 -29.84 13.32 -78.39
CA GLY A 546 -29.45 14.68 -78.81
C GLY A 546 -30.36 15.53 -79.71
N THR A 547 -30.74 16.69 -79.17
CA THR A 547 -30.93 17.94 -79.94
C THR A 547 -30.54 19.13 -79.06
N GLY A 548 -29.65 20.00 -79.58
CA GLY A 548 -29.13 21.16 -78.87
C GLY A 548 -29.96 22.44 -78.98
N ALA A 549 -29.69 23.40 -78.10
CA ALA A 549 -29.89 24.85 -78.23
C ALA A 549 -29.38 25.50 -76.93
N ARG A 550 -28.36 26.37 -76.96
CA ARG A 550 -28.39 27.84 -77.20
C ARG A 550 -28.50 28.65 -75.88
N SER A 551 -27.41 29.38 -75.58
CA SER A 551 -27.32 30.54 -74.65
C SER A 551 -28.43 31.59 -74.88
N PRO A 552 -28.77 32.47 -73.90
CA PRO A 552 -27.95 33.61 -73.40
C PRO A 552 -28.08 33.80 -71.86
N GLY A 553 -27.36 34.66 -71.13
CA GLY A 553 -26.53 35.82 -71.40
C GLY A 553 -26.77 36.85 -70.27
N ALA A 554 -25.78 37.71 -70.03
CA ALA A 554 -25.77 38.93 -69.21
C ALA A 554 -25.81 38.76 -67.67
N GLY A 555 -25.00 39.45 -66.86
CA GLY A 555 -23.99 40.47 -67.16
C GLY A 555 -23.62 41.23 -65.88
N SER A 556 -22.40 41.80 -65.87
CA SER A 556 -21.98 43.08 -65.24
C SER A 556 -22.11 43.21 -63.69
N ASN A 557 -21.09 43.53 -62.90
CA ASN A 557 -20.20 44.70 -63.00
C ASN A 557 -18.93 44.56 -62.12
N ALA A 558 -17.79 45.01 -62.64
CA ALA A 558 -16.62 45.54 -61.90
C ALA A 558 -16.90 47.04 -61.53
N PRO A 559 -16.04 47.86 -60.86
CA PRO A 559 -14.56 47.91 -60.84
C PRO A 559 -14.00 48.11 -59.40
N GLY A 560 -12.70 48.24 -59.09
CA GLY A 560 -11.45 48.29 -59.84
C GLY A 560 -10.36 48.92 -58.95
N ALA A 561 -9.09 48.64 -59.33
CA ALA A 561 -7.85 49.41 -59.07
C ALA A 561 -7.39 49.55 -57.60
N SER A 562 -6.11 49.61 -57.21
CA SER A 562 -4.76 49.56 -57.82
C SER A 562 -3.82 49.14 -56.65
N GLY A 563 -2.56 48.71 -56.79
CA GLY A 563 -1.57 48.85 -57.84
C GLY A 563 -0.22 48.25 -57.37
N LYS A 564 0.63 47.93 -58.37
CA LYS A 564 2.12 47.94 -58.49
C LYS A 564 3.01 47.81 -57.24
N ALA A 565 4.26 47.33 -57.29
CA ALA A 565 5.10 46.60 -58.25
C ALA A 565 6.52 46.49 -57.62
N GLY A 566 7.30 45.49 -58.05
CA GLY A 566 8.78 45.46 -58.06
C GLY A 566 9.44 44.79 -56.85
N GLY A 567 10.41 43.89 -56.98
CA GLY A 567 11.08 43.30 -58.15
C GLY A 567 12.41 42.64 -57.72
N ALA A 568 12.83 41.62 -58.50
CA ALA A 568 14.18 41.04 -58.63
C ALA A 568 14.78 40.28 -57.41
N ALA A 569 15.54 39.17 -57.53
CA ALA A 569 16.03 38.36 -58.65
C ALA A 569 16.69 37.06 -58.11
N GLY A 570 16.85 36.06 -58.99
CA GLY A 570 17.87 34.98 -58.90
C GLY A 570 17.32 33.58 -58.58
N LYS A 571 16.80 32.82 -59.56
CA LYS A 571 17.47 31.73 -60.33
C LYS A 571 18.13 30.64 -59.45
N ALA A 572 17.54 29.44 -59.37
CA ALA A 572 17.76 28.25 -60.24
C ALA A 572 18.74 27.27 -59.54
N ALA A 573 18.63 25.94 -59.59
CA ALA A 573 17.97 25.05 -60.54
C ALA A 573 17.79 23.63 -59.93
N THR A 574 16.80 22.89 -60.44
CA THR A 574 16.80 21.44 -60.86
C THR A 574 17.32 20.36 -59.90
N SER A 575 16.73 19.18 -59.71
CA SER A 575 15.87 18.34 -60.56
C SER A 575 15.38 17.11 -59.76
N ALA A 576 14.18 16.61 -60.07
CA ALA A 576 13.67 15.27 -59.72
C ALA A 576 14.38 14.17 -60.58
N PRO A 577 14.00 12.86 -60.61
CA PRO A 577 12.87 12.13 -59.98
C PRO A 577 13.16 10.66 -59.54
N HIS A 578 12.08 9.96 -59.13
CA HIS A 578 11.79 8.50 -59.21
C HIS A 578 12.06 7.54 -58.03
N ALA A 579 10.95 7.23 -57.32
CA ALA A 579 10.30 5.93 -57.12
C ALA A 579 11.13 4.62 -57.03
N ALA A 580 11.02 3.92 -55.88
CA ALA A 580 10.60 2.50 -55.76
C ALA A 580 10.54 2.05 -54.29
N THR A 581 9.47 1.35 -53.92
CA THR A 581 9.25 0.54 -52.71
C THR A 581 9.35 -0.96 -53.07
N PRO A 582 9.25 -1.98 -52.17
CA PRO A 582 9.62 -2.13 -50.75
C PRO A 582 10.29 -3.52 -50.41
N VAL A 583 10.46 -3.80 -49.09
CA VAL A 583 10.65 -5.12 -48.37
C VAL A 583 12.08 -5.71 -48.46
N VAL A 584 12.82 -6.08 -47.39
CA VAL A 584 12.52 -6.98 -46.23
C VAL A 584 13.45 -6.70 -45.01
N SER A 585 12.86 -6.76 -43.81
CA SER A 585 13.33 -7.05 -42.44
C SER A 585 14.82 -6.98 -42.04
N SER A 586 15.14 -6.22 -40.98
CA SER A 586 15.38 -6.74 -39.60
C SER A 586 16.10 -5.72 -38.69
N ALA A 587 15.93 -5.91 -37.37
CA ALA A 587 16.61 -5.29 -36.23
C ALA A 587 16.04 -3.96 -35.68
N ALA A 588 15.38 -4.10 -34.53
CA ALA A 588 14.95 -3.03 -33.64
C ALA A 588 16.12 -2.53 -32.78
N THR A 589 16.26 -1.21 -32.66
CA THR A 589 16.91 -0.57 -31.52
C THR A 589 16.29 0.81 -31.32
N SER A 590 15.73 1.03 -30.13
CA SER A 590 15.08 2.25 -29.68
C SER A 590 16.11 3.31 -29.28
N THR A 591 16.03 4.49 -29.87
CA THR A 591 16.71 5.72 -29.40
C THR A 591 15.68 6.73 -28.92
N ALA A 592 15.84 7.16 -27.67
CA ALA A 592 15.14 8.29 -27.06
C ALA A 592 15.74 9.61 -27.57
N SER A 593 14.88 10.58 -27.89
CA SER A 593 15.27 11.94 -28.28
C SER A 593 14.70 12.95 -27.29
N SER A 594 15.60 13.64 -26.61
CA SER A 594 15.38 14.87 -25.86
C SER A 594 15.08 16.05 -26.79
N ALA A 595 14.10 16.89 -26.46
CA ALA A 595 13.89 18.17 -27.11
C ALA A 595 13.86 19.32 -26.08
N ALA A 596 14.60 20.37 -26.38
CA ALA A 596 14.75 21.58 -25.58
C ALA A 596 14.30 22.83 -26.38
N GLY A 597 13.74 23.80 -25.65
CA GLY A 597 13.58 25.21 -26.02
C GLY A 597 12.22 25.59 -26.62
N ALA A 598 11.67 26.79 -26.46
CA ALA A 598 11.91 27.95 -25.59
C ALA A 598 10.75 28.94 -25.87
N ALA A 599 10.24 29.69 -24.88
CA ALA A 599 9.53 30.95 -25.12
C ALA A 599 9.51 31.84 -23.86
N ALA A 600 10.08 33.04 -23.98
CA ALA A 600 9.93 34.19 -23.07
C ALA A 600 8.57 34.88 -23.33
N GLY A 601 7.92 35.66 -22.46
CA GLY A 601 8.17 36.13 -21.10
C GLY A 601 7.10 37.20 -20.76
N SER A 602 6.76 37.38 -19.48
CA SER A 602 6.50 38.68 -18.80
C SER A 602 5.93 38.48 -17.37
N ALA A 603 6.74 38.93 -16.39
CA ALA A 603 6.47 39.63 -15.12
C ALA A 603 5.12 39.39 -14.36
N ALA A 604 5.03 39.23 -13.03
CA ALA A 604 5.97 39.29 -11.91
C ALA A 604 5.25 38.79 -10.63
N VAL A 605 5.85 37.90 -9.83
CA VAL A 605 5.84 37.88 -8.34
C VAL A 605 7.08 37.08 -7.92
N ALA A 606 7.81 37.61 -6.93
CA ALA A 606 9.18 37.27 -6.63
C ALA A 606 9.32 36.22 -5.52
N LYS A 607 10.29 35.30 -5.76
CA LYS A 607 11.16 34.56 -4.82
C LYS A 607 10.58 33.38 -4.04
N PHE A 608 10.72 32.20 -4.66
CA PHE A 608 11.12 30.96 -4.00
C PHE A 608 12.08 30.16 -4.92
N ILE A 609 13.00 29.43 -4.30
CA ILE A 609 13.90 28.40 -4.87
C ILE A 609 15.14 28.90 -5.61
N ALA A 610 16.26 28.95 -4.89
CA ALA A 610 17.55 28.39 -5.30
C ALA A 610 18.55 28.50 -4.13
N ILE A 611 19.40 27.47 -3.97
CA ILE A 611 20.49 27.29 -2.99
C ILE A 611 19.97 26.69 -1.66
N ALA A 612 20.10 25.41 -1.35
CA ALA A 612 21.24 24.52 -1.55
C ALA A 612 20.82 23.07 -1.89
N ALA A 613 20.98 22.70 -3.16
CA ALA A 613 20.95 21.33 -3.64
C ALA A 613 22.14 21.15 -4.61
N VAL A 614 23.36 21.21 -4.08
CA VAL A 614 24.60 20.78 -4.75
C VAL A 614 25.52 20.26 -3.66
N LEU A 615 26.13 19.07 -3.89
CA LEU A 615 26.84 18.15 -2.98
C LEU A 615 25.87 17.08 -2.43
N ILE A 616 25.79 15.86 -2.94
CA ILE A 616 26.75 15.06 -3.71
C ILE A 616 25.96 14.00 -4.50
N GLY A 617 26.04 14.04 -5.83
CA GLY A 617 25.80 12.85 -6.66
C GLY A 617 27.09 12.06 -6.73
N VAL A 618 27.17 10.92 -6.03
CA VAL A 618 28.35 10.03 -6.06
C VAL A 618 27.89 8.59 -6.21
N VAL A 619 28.52 7.92 -7.17
CA VAL A 619 28.60 6.46 -7.27
C VAL A 619 29.14 5.92 -5.95
N PHE A 620 28.36 5.07 -5.25
CA PHE A 620 28.69 4.56 -3.93
C PHE A 620 30.00 3.76 -3.92
N GLY A 621 31.08 4.41 -3.49
CA GLY A 621 32.38 3.80 -3.27
C GLY A 621 32.60 3.33 -1.82
N PRO A 622 33.58 2.46 -1.56
CA PRO A 622 33.85 1.85 -0.24
C PRO A 622 34.09 2.85 0.91
N LYS A 623 34.49 4.09 0.61
CA LYS A 623 34.77 5.14 1.61
C LYS A 623 33.55 5.68 2.35
N ILE A 624 32.36 5.66 1.73
CA ILE A 624 31.12 6.05 2.42
C ILE A 624 30.56 4.90 3.23
N LEU A 625 30.73 3.63 2.79
CA LEU A 625 30.42 2.49 3.64
C LEU A 625 31.28 2.55 4.91
N ASP A 626 32.57 2.90 4.82
CA ASP A 626 33.40 3.19 6.00
C ASP A 626 32.88 4.35 6.86
N ALA A 627 32.41 5.45 6.26
CA ALA A 627 31.89 6.60 7.01
C ALA A 627 30.54 6.29 7.68
N ILE A 628 29.65 5.58 7.00
CA ILE A 628 28.37 5.09 7.51
C ILE A 628 28.63 4.06 8.61
N THR A 629 29.55 3.11 8.40
CA THR A 629 29.94 2.11 9.41
C THR A 629 30.57 2.79 10.63
N LYS A 630 31.39 3.83 10.42
CA LYS A 630 31.96 4.65 11.49
C LYS A 630 30.89 5.40 12.27
N GLU A 631 29.88 5.95 11.59
CA GLU A 631 28.77 6.67 12.22
C GLU A 631 27.83 5.71 12.97
N LEU A 632 27.50 4.56 12.38
CA LEU A 632 26.69 3.48 12.96
C LEU A 632 27.31 2.91 14.24
N ASN A 633 28.64 2.74 14.26
CA ASN A 633 29.38 2.12 15.36
C ASN A 633 29.87 3.10 16.44
N GLN A 634 29.51 4.40 16.39
CA GLN A 634 29.81 5.29 17.52
C GLN A 634 28.94 4.91 18.71
N PRO A 635 29.53 4.53 19.87
CA PRO A 635 28.76 4.27 21.07
C PRO A 635 28.02 5.54 21.50
N SER A 636 26.76 5.39 21.92
CA SER A 636 26.02 6.49 22.50
C SER A 636 26.78 7.01 23.74
N PRO A 637 26.90 8.35 23.95
CA PRO A 637 27.66 8.90 25.07
C PRO A 637 27.18 8.39 26.43
N ASN A 638 25.93 7.96 26.53
CA ASN A 638 25.31 7.54 27.79
C ASN A 638 25.06 6.03 27.86
N ASP A 639 25.63 5.25 26.93
CA ASP A 639 25.51 3.79 26.91
C ASP A 639 26.69 3.14 27.64
N LEU A 640 26.43 2.10 28.43
CA LEU A 640 27.47 1.35 29.14
C LEU A 640 28.19 0.35 28.22
N SER A 641 27.59 -0.01 27.09
CA SER A 641 28.17 -0.99 26.17
C SER A 641 29.50 -0.52 25.57
N GLY A 642 30.44 -1.45 25.44
CA GLY A 642 31.78 -1.22 24.89
C GLY A 642 32.91 -1.75 25.75
N VAL A 643 34.12 -1.39 25.36
CA VAL A 643 35.35 -1.76 26.08
C VAL A 643 35.71 -0.63 27.03
N TRP A 644 36.00 -0.98 28.29
CA TRP A 644 36.39 -0.05 29.34
C TRP A 644 37.73 -0.45 29.94
N VAL A 645 38.60 0.52 30.18
CA VAL A 645 39.83 0.37 30.95
C VAL A 645 39.51 0.73 32.39
N THR A 646 39.64 -0.26 33.28
CA THR A 646 39.39 -0.15 34.73
C THR A 646 40.70 -0.25 35.51
N PRO A 647 40.72 0.07 36.82
CA PRO A 647 41.91 -0.14 37.65
C PRO A 647 42.40 -1.59 37.72
N ALA A 648 41.50 -2.56 37.52
CA ALA A 648 41.80 -3.99 37.54
C ALA A 648 42.16 -4.57 36.16
N GLY A 649 42.01 -3.78 35.07
CA GLY A 649 42.25 -4.22 33.70
C GLY A 649 41.15 -3.82 32.73
N THR A 650 41.24 -4.32 31.50
CA THR A 650 40.25 -4.05 30.46
C THR A 650 39.06 -4.98 30.59
N VAL A 651 37.86 -4.42 30.63
CA VAL A 651 36.59 -5.16 30.65
C VAL A 651 35.77 -4.87 29.39
N LYS A 652 35.01 -5.85 28.93
CA LYS A 652 34.08 -5.69 27.81
C LYS A 652 32.66 -5.85 28.32
N ILE A 653 31.87 -4.81 28.14
CA ILE A 653 30.45 -4.80 28.51
C ILE A 653 29.62 -4.91 27.25
N THR A 654 28.71 -5.89 27.25
CA THR A 654 27.83 -6.17 26.11
C THR A 654 26.42 -5.78 26.50
N SER A 655 25.73 -4.99 25.66
CA SER A 655 24.30 -4.73 25.89
C SER A 655 23.52 -6.03 25.68
N GLN A 656 22.62 -6.34 26.61
CA GLN A 656 21.72 -7.49 26.53
C GLN A 656 20.29 -7.06 26.13
N GLY A 657 20.10 -5.79 25.77
CA GLY A 657 18.79 -5.20 25.48
C GLY A 657 18.08 -4.67 26.74
N SER A 658 17.07 -3.81 26.55
CA SER A 658 16.21 -3.26 27.61
C SER A 658 16.94 -2.55 28.77
N GLY A 659 18.07 -1.90 28.51
CA GLY A 659 18.87 -1.25 29.56
C GLY A 659 19.62 -2.23 30.46
N SER A 660 19.69 -3.51 30.07
CA SER A 660 20.50 -4.54 30.71
C SER A 660 21.85 -4.69 30.01
N TYR A 661 22.91 -4.92 30.78
CA TYR A 661 24.28 -5.03 30.34
C TYR A 661 24.96 -6.20 31.01
N GLY A 662 25.64 -7.02 30.21
CA GLY A 662 26.40 -8.18 30.65
C GLY A 662 27.89 -7.88 30.72
N LEU A 663 28.52 -8.29 31.82
CA LEU A 663 29.97 -8.36 31.98
C LEU A 663 30.34 -9.78 32.42
N ASP A 664 31.16 -10.47 31.65
CA ASP A 664 31.64 -11.80 32.04
C ASP A 664 32.83 -11.68 33.00
N GLU A 665 32.64 -12.15 34.22
CA GLU A 665 33.66 -12.16 35.26
C GLU A 665 33.62 -13.50 36.02
N CYS A 666 34.79 -14.11 36.25
CA CYS A 666 34.92 -15.38 36.96
C CYS A 666 34.05 -16.54 36.41
N GLY A 667 33.76 -16.54 35.10
CA GLY A 667 32.93 -17.56 34.44
C GLY A 667 31.41 -17.37 34.65
N THR A 668 31.01 -16.23 35.21
CA THR A 668 29.61 -15.82 35.39
C THR A 668 29.35 -14.48 34.71
N THR A 669 28.17 -14.33 34.10
CA THR A 669 27.76 -13.05 33.51
C THR A 669 27.10 -12.19 34.59
N LEU A 670 27.75 -11.10 34.97
CA LEU A 670 27.20 -10.07 35.84
C LEU A 670 26.26 -9.17 35.04
N THR A 671 25.09 -8.88 35.61
CA THR A 671 24.07 -8.05 34.98
C THR A 671 23.99 -6.69 35.64
N PHE A 672 24.09 -5.64 34.83
CA PHE A 672 23.82 -4.26 35.22
C PHE A 672 22.57 -3.77 34.52
N SER A 673 21.70 -3.07 35.23
CA SER A 673 20.49 -2.48 34.70
C SER A 673 20.50 -0.97 34.91
N GLY A 674 20.10 -0.19 33.91
CA GLY A 674 19.99 1.26 34.03
C GLY A 674 19.89 1.98 32.70
N GLY A 675 19.98 3.30 32.75
CA GLY A 675 19.82 4.16 31.58
C GLY A 675 20.22 5.60 31.88
N ALA A 676 20.27 6.42 30.82
CA ALA A 676 20.63 7.84 30.90
C ALA A 676 21.99 8.11 31.60
N GLY A 677 22.95 7.19 31.46
CA GLY A 677 24.29 7.35 32.02
C GLY A 677 24.47 6.82 33.44
N THR A 678 23.45 6.25 34.09
CA THR A 678 23.60 5.59 35.41
C THR A 678 23.10 4.15 35.36
N PHE A 679 23.91 3.22 35.88
CA PHE A 679 23.65 1.79 35.84
C PHE A 679 23.94 1.14 37.18
N GLU A 680 23.12 0.18 37.58
CA GLU A 680 23.30 -0.54 38.85
C GLU A 680 23.32 -2.05 38.61
N GLY A 681 24.21 -2.74 39.30
CA GLY A 681 24.32 -4.20 39.26
C GLY A 681 24.63 -4.77 40.63
N THR A 682 24.18 -5.99 40.89
CA THR A 682 24.58 -6.74 42.09
C THR A 682 25.73 -7.67 41.71
N VAL A 683 26.86 -7.52 42.38
CA VAL A 683 28.08 -8.30 42.10
C VAL A 683 28.43 -9.20 43.29
N PRO A 684 28.98 -10.40 43.05
CA PRO A 684 29.45 -11.27 44.11
C PRO A 684 30.72 -10.71 44.75
N ILE A 685 30.85 -10.91 46.06
CA ILE A 685 32.10 -10.66 46.81
C ILE A 685 32.82 -12.00 46.94
N HIS A 686 34.09 -12.06 46.56
CA HIS A 686 34.91 -13.27 46.58
C HIS A 686 35.98 -13.25 47.67
N ASN A 687 36.33 -14.43 48.19
CA ASN A 687 37.44 -14.61 49.12
C ASN A 687 38.78 -14.56 48.37
N LEU A 688 39.47 -13.42 48.45
CA LEU A 688 40.75 -13.19 47.76
C LEU A 688 41.90 -14.10 48.24
N SER A 689 41.79 -14.76 49.39
CA SER A 689 42.79 -15.74 49.83
C SER A 689 42.81 -17.01 48.97
N GLU A 690 41.75 -17.26 48.19
CA GLU A 690 41.61 -18.37 47.25
C GLU A 690 41.83 -17.95 45.79
N GLY A 691 42.21 -16.69 45.56
CA GLY A 691 42.38 -16.08 44.23
C GLY A 691 41.29 -15.05 43.91
N SER A 692 41.43 -14.35 42.76
CA SER A 692 40.49 -13.30 42.34
C SER A 692 39.06 -13.79 42.09
N CYS A 693 38.90 -15.10 41.88
CA CYS A 693 37.62 -15.79 41.70
C CYS A 693 37.42 -16.90 42.75
N GLY A 694 37.81 -16.64 44.00
CA GLY A 694 37.63 -17.56 45.13
C GLY A 694 36.16 -17.81 45.50
N SER A 695 35.90 -18.54 46.58
CA SER A 695 34.53 -18.77 47.06
C SER A 695 33.77 -17.46 47.30
N ARG A 696 32.47 -17.45 46.95
CA ARG A 696 31.57 -16.32 47.19
C ARG A 696 31.29 -16.19 48.68
N ILE A 697 31.50 -15.00 49.24
CA ILE A 697 31.32 -14.68 50.66
C ILE A 697 30.25 -13.59 50.92
N GLY A 698 29.67 -13.05 49.85
CA GLY A 698 28.60 -12.05 49.92
C GLY A 698 28.24 -11.46 48.55
N THR A 699 27.54 -10.33 48.57
CA THR A 699 27.21 -9.50 47.40
C THR A 699 27.33 -8.01 47.73
N ALA A 700 27.73 -7.20 46.76
CA ALA A 700 27.71 -5.75 46.84
C ALA A 700 26.89 -5.17 45.68
N ARG A 701 26.33 -3.96 45.87
CA ARG A 701 25.75 -3.19 44.76
C ARG A 701 26.83 -2.31 44.16
N LEU A 702 26.98 -2.32 42.85
CA LEU A 702 27.81 -1.36 42.12
C LEU A 702 26.91 -0.38 41.37
N THR A 703 27.24 0.91 41.46
CA THR A 703 26.64 1.97 40.65
C THR A 703 27.69 2.53 39.72
N ILE A 704 27.42 2.50 38.41
CA ILE A 704 28.29 3.03 37.35
C ILE A 704 27.64 4.28 36.76
N THR A 705 28.34 5.41 36.83
CA THR A 705 27.88 6.68 36.26
C THR A 705 28.81 7.14 35.15
N ILE A 706 28.30 7.27 33.93
CA ILE A 706 29.04 7.69 32.74
C ILE A 706 29.05 9.22 32.63
N SER A 707 30.21 9.79 32.28
CA SER A 707 30.33 11.22 32.02
C SER A 707 29.54 11.63 30.78
N SER A 708 29.11 12.89 30.73
CA SER A 708 28.28 13.41 29.61
C SER A 708 28.97 13.37 28.23
N ASP A 709 30.29 13.22 28.19
CA ASP A 709 31.08 13.03 26.96
C ASP A 709 31.23 11.55 26.56
N GLY A 710 30.74 10.62 27.39
CA GLY A 710 30.77 9.17 27.22
C GLY A 710 32.14 8.52 27.27
N ARG A 711 33.19 9.27 27.62
CA ARG A 711 34.58 8.77 27.58
C ARG A 711 35.07 8.22 28.90
N SER A 712 34.42 8.59 30.00
CA SER A 712 34.77 8.13 31.34
C SER A 712 33.53 7.67 32.10
N ALA A 713 33.73 6.82 33.10
CA ALA A 713 32.70 6.47 34.06
C ALA A 713 33.29 6.41 35.46
N THR A 714 32.47 6.62 36.47
CA THR A 714 32.80 6.44 37.88
C THR A 714 32.02 5.27 38.43
N VAL A 715 32.72 4.34 39.08
CA VAL A 715 32.13 3.15 39.69
C VAL A 715 32.23 3.25 41.20
N GLU A 716 31.07 3.22 41.85
CA GLU A 716 30.92 3.30 43.29
C GLU A 716 30.34 2.00 43.84
N GLU A 717 30.91 1.53 44.96
CA GLU A 717 30.42 0.37 45.70
C GLU A 717 29.46 0.83 46.80
N GLY A 718 28.25 0.28 46.81
CA GLY A 718 27.30 0.39 47.91
C GLY A 718 27.62 -0.57 49.06
N THR A 719 26.92 -0.44 50.18
CA THR A 719 27.20 -1.24 51.38
C THR A 719 27.14 -2.76 51.10
N PRO A 720 28.23 -3.52 51.34
CA PRO A 720 28.28 -4.95 51.07
C PRO A 720 27.40 -5.75 52.05
N ILE A 721 26.80 -6.84 51.56
CA ILE A 721 26.00 -7.81 52.32
C ILE A 721 26.76 -9.14 52.34
N LEU A 722 27.16 -9.61 53.52
CA LEU A 722 27.97 -10.83 53.69
C LEU A 722 27.10 -12.02 54.13
N ASP A 723 27.37 -13.20 53.59
CA ASP A 723 26.53 -14.39 53.76
C ASP A 723 26.72 -15.09 55.14
N GLY A 724 27.60 -14.59 56.03
CA GLY A 724 27.89 -15.28 57.30
C GLY A 724 28.78 -14.60 58.37
N GLY A 725 29.00 -13.28 58.35
CA GLY A 725 29.77 -12.59 59.40
C GLY A 725 30.40 -11.26 58.98
N SER A 726 31.06 -10.56 59.92
CA SER A 726 31.70 -9.24 59.71
C SER A 726 33.15 -9.39 59.24
N LEU A 727 33.48 -8.78 58.10
CA LEU A 727 34.86 -8.56 57.64
C LEU A 727 35.36 -7.19 58.09
N SER A 728 36.63 -7.12 58.49
CA SER A 728 37.26 -5.85 58.90
C SER A 728 37.70 -4.97 57.72
N ARG A 729 37.67 -5.48 56.48
CA ARG A 729 38.03 -4.73 55.27
C ARG A 729 37.51 -5.41 53.99
N ALA A 730 36.63 -4.75 53.24
CA ALA A 730 36.31 -5.08 51.85
C ALA A 730 36.95 -4.01 50.94
N SER A 731 37.44 -4.41 49.77
CA SER A 731 38.03 -3.48 48.80
C SER A 731 37.58 -3.84 47.40
N CYS A 732 36.79 -2.97 46.77
CA CYS A 732 36.41 -3.10 45.37
C CYS A 732 37.60 -2.76 44.44
N SER A 733 38.11 -3.78 43.75
CA SER A 733 39.24 -3.66 42.80
C SER A 733 38.88 -2.95 41.50
N VAL A 734 37.59 -2.94 41.16
CA VAL A 734 37.05 -2.33 39.93
C VAL A 734 36.48 -0.93 40.17
N CYS A 735 36.40 -0.47 41.42
CA CYS A 735 35.84 0.83 41.77
C CYS A 735 36.81 1.97 41.48
N GLY A 736 36.25 3.15 41.16
CA GLY A 736 37.02 4.31 40.72
C GLY A 736 36.71 4.69 39.28
N SER A 737 37.69 5.25 38.58
CA SER A 737 37.49 5.80 37.23
C SER A 737 37.72 4.74 36.16
N TRP A 738 36.77 4.61 35.25
CA TRP A 738 36.86 3.85 34.02
C TRP A 738 37.01 4.78 32.84
N THR A 739 37.72 4.36 31.80
CA THR A 739 37.89 5.13 30.56
C THR A 739 37.68 4.26 29.33
N ARG A 740 37.10 4.80 28.26
CA ARG A 740 37.05 4.09 26.98
C ARG A 740 38.42 4.20 26.29
N PRO A 741 38.95 3.10 25.70
CA PRO A 741 40.14 3.19 24.86
C PRO A 741 39.84 4.08 23.65
N SER A 742 40.75 5.01 23.38
CA SER A 742 40.67 6.03 22.31
C SER A 742 40.73 5.45 20.91
#